data_AF-A0A1Y4JNJ4-F1
#
_entry.id   AF-A0A1Y4JNJ4-F1
#
_cell.length_a   1.000
_cell.length_b   1.000
_cell.length_c   1.000
_cell.angle_alpha   90.00
_cell.angle_beta   90.00
_cell.angle_gamma   90.00
#
_symmetry.space_group_name_H-M   'P 1'
#
loop_
_entity.id
_entity.type
_entity.pdbx_description
1 polymer ?
#
loop_
_entity_poly.entity_id
_entity_poly.type
_entity_poly.pdbx_seq_one_letter_code
_entity_poly.pdbx_strand_id
1 'polypeptide(L)'
;MKQSRILKLLLVCLLFCFAGETYARQKAVKILAIGNSFSQDAVEQYLHELAEADGISTIIGNMYIGGCSLERHVKNARANDSAYYYRKIGLDGKRVEKKKVSLETALADEEWDYVSLQQASPFSGMYETYEVWLPELVQYVRERLPKKTKLMLHQTWAYAADAKHTGFNNYNRNQLTMYHSIVDAVKQAGKLVGIKMIIPSGTAIQNARTSFVGDHMNRDGYHLDLKIGRYTAACTWFERIFKHSAVGNAYAPEGLDDARRKVAQQAAHEAVLHPYRITDLGGEKNPLYKDPKAPIEERVNDLVARMTLEEKVLQLNQYTLGRNNNVNNVGEEVKKLPAEIGSVIYFDTDAELRNGLQRKAMEESRLGIPVLFGYDVIHGFRTVYPISLGQACSWNPGLVEQACAVAAQEARMSGVDWTFSPMIDVAHDGRWGRVAEGYGEDPYTNGVFCVASVKGYQGDTLADERRVAACLKHYVGYGASEAGRDYVYTEISKQTLWDTYMLPYEMGVKAGAVTLMSAFNDISGVPASANRYTMTEILKNRWKHDGFVVSDWGAVEQLVNQGVASSKKEASLKAFQAGMEMDMMSHGYDKYLADLLKEGKISEERLNDAVRRVLRVKFRLGLFDNPYTKKSTEEERFLLPSSLEIAGKLAEESVVLLKNEDNVLPLSASAKIAVIGPIGKNKWNLLGSWSGHGRDGDVVSVYEGLEAEFKDKSRLLYAKGCDFEGEDESGFAEAVAVAKQSDVILLCLGEKKTWSGENASRSTLALPQIQEKLAMELQKTGKPIILLLSNGRPLELNRLEPVSKAIVEIWQPGVAGGKPIAGILSGRINPSGKLAITFPYSTGQIPIYYNQRKSGRSHQGFYQDITSKPLYPFGHGLSYTEFEYGAITPSATVVKRGEKLTVEVPVTNVGERDGAETVLWFISDPYSSITRPVKELKFFDKQLIKAGDTKVFRFDVDLERDFGFVDENGKRFLEAGEYYIMVKDRKVKIELVD
;
A
#
# COMPACT_ATOMS: atom_id res chain seq x y z
N MET A 1 33.42 -69.83 -2.28
CA MET A 1 32.71 -69.78 -0.98
C MET A 1 32.09 -68.38 -0.78
N LYS A 2 30.97 -67.93 -1.34
CA LYS A 2 29.76 -68.58 -1.89
C LYS A 2 29.23 -69.70 -0.99
N GLN A 3 28.86 -69.36 0.24
CA GLN A 3 27.86 -70.09 1.06
C GLN A 3 27.44 -69.40 2.37
N SER A 4 27.97 -68.21 2.73
CA SER A 4 27.72 -67.60 4.06
C SER A 4 26.80 -66.34 4.07
N ARG A 5 26.46 -65.74 2.92
CA ARG A 5 25.59 -64.53 2.87
C ARG A 5 24.13 -64.77 2.50
N ILE A 6 23.76 -65.94 1.97
CA ILE A 6 22.36 -66.27 1.66
C ILE A 6 21.62 -66.83 2.90
N LEU A 7 22.34 -67.41 3.86
CA LEU A 7 21.73 -68.00 5.06
C LEU A 7 21.31 -66.97 6.12
N LYS A 8 21.93 -65.78 6.15
CA LYS A 8 21.51 -64.68 7.05
C LYS A 8 20.35 -63.84 6.52
N LEU A 9 20.07 -63.88 5.21
CA LEU A 9 18.90 -63.20 4.64
C LEU A 9 17.64 -64.08 4.72
N LEU A 10 17.80 -65.41 4.64
CA LEU A 10 16.67 -66.35 4.83
C LEU A 10 16.24 -66.47 6.30
N LEU A 11 17.13 -66.28 7.29
CA LEU A 11 16.75 -66.37 8.71
C LEU A 11 15.97 -65.14 9.22
N VAL A 12 16.11 -63.98 8.59
CA VAL A 12 15.30 -62.78 8.91
C VAL A 12 13.94 -62.80 8.18
N CYS A 13 13.86 -63.45 7.01
CA CYS A 13 12.57 -63.70 6.34
C CYS A 13 11.79 -64.88 6.94
N LEU A 14 12.45 -65.90 7.51
CA LEU A 14 11.77 -67.02 8.18
C LEU A 14 11.30 -66.73 9.60
N LEU A 15 11.81 -65.68 10.27
CA LEU A 15 11.23 -65.16 11.51
C LEU A 15 10.00 -64.27 11.29
N PHE A 16 9.68 -63.91 10.04
CA PHE A 16 8.44 -63.24 9.66
C PHE A 16 7.35 -64.19 9.12
N CYS A 17 7.63 -65.49 8.98
CA CYS A 17 6.66 -66.48 8.48
C CYS A 17 6.08 -67.41 9.56
N PHE A 18 6.43 -67.23 10.84
CA PHE A 18 5.80 -67.95 11.97
C PHE A 18 5.48 -67.06 13.18
N ALA A 19 5.29 -65.76 12.98
CA ALA A 19 4.54 -64.89 13.90
C ALA A 19 3.18 -64.47 13.30
N GLY A 20 2.80 -65.06 12.17
CA GLY A 20 1.51 -64.89 11.51
C GLY A 20 0.46 -65.88 12.00
N GLU A 21 0.41 -66.17 13.30
CA GLU A 21 -0.69 -66.96 13.88
C GLU A 21 -0.79 -66.83 15.41
N THR A 22 -0.55 -65.64 15.98
CA THR A 22 -1.11 -65.24 17.29
C THR A 22 -0.92 -63.72 17.48
N TYR A 23 -1.65 -62.93 16.71
CA TYR A 23 -2.08 -61.61 17.18
C TYR A 23 -3.59 -61.70 17.29
N ALA A 24 -4.11 -61.53 18.51
CA ALA A 24 -5.52 -61.60 18.82
C ALA A 24 -6.33 -60.85 17.75
N ARG A 25 -7.30 -61.53 17.12
CA ARG A 25 -8.35 -60.86 16.35
C ARG A 25 -8.95 -59.80 17.25
N GLN A 26 -8.53 -58.55 17.08
CA GLN A 26 -9.15 -57.42 17.76
C GLN A 26 -10.59 -57.42 17.27
N LYS A 27 -11.52 -57.80 18.15
CA LYS A 27 -12.92 -57.99 17.78
C LYS A 27 -13.45 -56.63 17.34
N ALA A 28 -13.78 -56.51 16.05
CA ALA A 28 -14.25 -55.24 15.51
C ALA A 28 -15.55 -54.80 16.19
N VAL A 29 -15.65 -53.51 16.49
CA VAL A 29 -16.85 -52.91 17.07
C VAL A 29 -17.86 -52.63 15.97
N LYS A 30 -19.06 -53.21 16.09
CA LYS A 30 -20.10 -53.18 15.06
C LYS A 30 -21.21 -52.21 15.45
N ILE A 31 -21.42 -51.17 14.65
CA ILE A 31 -22.36 -50.08 14.93
C ILE A 31 -23.40 -50.00 13.82
N LEU A 32 -24.69 -50.03 14.14
CA LEU A 32 -25.78 -49.78 13.19
C LEU A 32 -26.57 -48.54 13.59
N ALA A 33 -26.62 -47.55 12.70
CA ALA A 33 -27.52 -46.42 12.85
C ALA A 33 -28.83 -46.67 12.12
N ILE A 34 -29.97 -46.64 12.81
CA ILE A 34 -31.31 -46.63 12.19
C ILE A 34 -31.81 -45.19 12.21
N GLY A 35 -31.86 -44.55 11.05
CA GLY A 35 -32.19 -43.13 10.99
C GLY A 35 -32.39 -42.56 9.59
N ASN A 36 -31.91 -41.33 9.43
CA ASN A 36 -32.20 -40.46 8.29
C ASN A 36 -30.96 -39.63 7.91
N SER A 37 -31.13 -38.45 7.31
CA SER A 37 -30.01 -37.60 6.91
C SER A 37 -29.11 -37.17 8.07
N PHE A 38 -29.59 -37.18 9.31
CA PHE A 38 -28.77 -36.87 10.47
C PHE A 38 -27.85 -38.03 10.88
N SER A 39 -28.27 -39.29 10.73
CA SER A 39 -27.33 -40.42 10.94
C SER A 39 -26.31 -40.47 9.80
N GLN A 40 -26.73 -40.18 8.57
CA GLN A 40 -25.82 -40.05 7.44
C GLN A 40 -24.68 -39.05 7.74
N ASP A 41 -25.02 -37.84 8.16
CA ASP A 41 -24.03 -36.82 8.48
C ASP A 41 -23.12 -37.20 9.67
N ALA A 42 -23.61 -38.00 10.61
CA ALA A 42 -22.89 -38.32 11.84
C ALA A 42 -21.99 -39.57 11.78
N VAL A 43 -22.41 -40.63 11.06
CA VAL A 43 -21.71 -41.93 11.09
C VAL A 43 -21.07 -42.33 9.78
N GLU A 44 -21.50 -41.77 8.65
CA GLU A 44 -20.92 -42.17 7.37
C GLU A 44 -19.53 -41.56 7.20
N GLN A 45 -19.23 -40.36 7.70
CA GLN A 45 -17.91 -39.75 7.50
C GLN A 45 -17.14 -39.64 8.81
N TYR A 46 -15.83 -39.86 8.73
CA TYR A 46 -14.84 -39.66 9.79
C TYR A 46 -14.88 -40.63 10.97
N LEU A 47 -16.02 -41.25 11.29
CA LEU A 47 -16.12 -42.15 12.45
C LEU A 47 -15.25 -43.42 12.31
N HIS A 48 -15.17 -43.99 11.11
CA HIS A 48 -14.32 -45.15 10.86
C HIS A 48 -12.85 -44.77 10.98
N GLU A 49 -12.47 -43.65 10.37
CA GLU A 49 -11.11 -43.14 10.31
C GLU A 49 -10.62 -42.67 11.69
N LEU A 50 -11.49 -42.06 12.51
CA LEU A 50 -11.21 -41.73 13.92
C LEU A 50 -10.93 -42.99 14.76
N ALA A 51 -11.70 -44.05 14.55
CA ALA A 51 -11.51 -45.33 15.24
C ALA A 51 -10.22 -46.03 14.78
N GLU A 52 -9.94 -46.03 13.48
CA GLU A 52 -8.72 -46.60 12.90
C GLU A 52 -7.47 -45.90 13.42
N ALA A 53 -7.48 -44.56 13.50
CA ALA A 53 -6.39 -43.77 14.05
C ALA A 53 -6.06 -44.06 15.52
N ASP A 54 -7.01 -44.67 16.24
CA ASP A 54 -6.84 -45.10 17.64
C ASP A 54 -6.69 -46.63 17.78
N GLY A 55 -6.43 -47.32 16.67
CA GLY A 55 -6.21 -48.77 16.63
C GLY A 55 -7.47 -49.60 16.89
N ILE A 56 -8.66 -49.07 16.60
CA ILE A 56 -9.95 -49.74 16.80
C ILE A 56 -10.56 -50.12 15.45
N SER A 57 -10.64 -51.41 15.17
CA SER A 57 -11.36 -51.91 13.99
C SER A 57 -12.87 -51.75 14.17
N THR A 58 -13.55 -51.22 13.14
CA THR A 58 -15.01 -50.97 13.19
C THR A 58 -15.72 -51.46 11.94
N ILE A 59 -17.01 -51.82 12.10
CA ILE A 59 -17.96 -52.00 11.01
C ILE A 59 -19.13 -51.06 11.28
N ILE A 60 -19.47 -50.19 10.33
CA ILE A 60 -20.50 -49.15 10.52
C ILE A 60 -21.59 -49.34 9.47
N GLY A 61 -22.80 -49.67 9.90
CA GLY A 61 -24.01 -49.69 9.08
C GLY A 61 -24.87 -48.45 9.31
N ASN A 62 -25.51 -47.95 8.26
CA ASN A 62 -26.54 -46.90 8.33
C ASN A 62 -27.77 -47.32 7.52
N MET A 63 -28.89 -47.50 8.21
CA MET A 63 -30.21 -47.72 7.62
C MET A 63 -30.87 -46.38 7.40
N TYR A 64 -30.89 -45.97 6.13
CA TYR A 64 -31.18 -44.61 5.71
C TYR A 64 -32.48 -44.52 4.92
N ILE A 65 -33.36 -43.63 5.38
CA ILE A 65 -34.45 -43.03 4.60
C ILE A 65 -34.42 -41.52 4.88
N GLY A 66 -34.33 -40.69 3.84
CA GLY A 66 -34.33 -39.23 4.00
C GLY A 66 -35.55 -38.73 4.77
N GLY A 67 -35.33 -37.98 5.85
CA GLY A 67 -36.40 -37.44 6.71
C GLY A 67 -37.26 -38.48 7.43
N CYS A 68 -36.81 -39.74 7.58
CA CYS A 68 -37.60 -40.78 8.22
C CYS A 68 -37.93 -40.46 9.68
N SER A 69 -39.21 -40.48 10.03
CA SER A 69 -39.71 -40.36 11.40
C SER A 69 -39.77 -41.72 12.10
N LEU A 70 -39.84 -41.73 13.43
CA LEU A 70 -40.05 -42.95 14.20
C LEU A 70 -41.33 -43.70 13.77
N GLU A 71 -42.40 -42.96 13.47
CA GLU A 71 -43.65 -43.54 12.92
C GLU A 71 -43.38 -44.33 11.63
N ARG A 72 -42.62 -43.76 10.69
CA ARG A 72 -42.30 -44.43 9.43
C ARG A 72 -41.40 -45.64 9.66
N HIS A 73 -40.45 -45.56 10.59
CA HIS A 73 -39.65 -46.72 10.98
C HIS A 73 -40.51 -47.86 11.52
N VAL A 74 -41.46 -47.57 12.41
CA VAL A 74 -42.40 -48.57 12.98
C VAL A 74 -43.30 -49.15 11.89
N LYS A 75 -43.89 -48.32 11.02
CA LYS A 75 -44.74 -48.81 9.91
C LYS A 75 -43.97 -49.74 8.98
N ASN A 76 -42.73 -49.38 8.64
CA ASN A 76 -41.87 -50.23 7.82
C ASN A 76 -41.48 -51.52 8.55
N ALA A 77 -41.25 -51.46 9.86
CA ALA A 77 -40.94 -52.63 10.68
C ALA A 77 -42.12 -53.61 10.73
N ARG A 78 -43.34 -53.12 10.94
CA ARG A 78 -44.58 -53.91 10.92
C ARG A 78 -44.82 -54.62 9.58
N ALA A 79 -44.58 -53.90 8.49
CA ALA A 79 -44.79 -54.41 7.13
C ALA A 79 -43.59 -55.20 6.57
N ASN A 80 -42.48 -55.28 7.31
CA ASN A 80 -41.18 -55.73 6.82
C ASN A 80 -40.76 -55.08 5.48
N ASP A 81 -41.08 -53.80 5.32
CA ASP A 81 -40.92 -53.10 4.05
C ASP A 81 -39.44 -52.91 3.71
N SER A 82 -39.09 -53.26 2.48
CA SER A 82 -37.76 -53.11 1.90
C SER A 82 -37.57 -51.70 1.37
N ALA A 83 -37.72 -50.71 2.25
CA ALA A 83 -37.77 -49.30 1.90
C ALA A 83 -36.45 -48.54 2.11
N TYR A 84 -35.43 -49.18 2.69
CA TYR A 84 -34.21 -48.51 3.13
C TYR A 84 -33.09 -48.60 2.09
N TYR A 85 -32.25 -47.56 2.09
CA TYR A 85 -30.87 -47.69 1.65
C TYR A 85 -30.05 -48.19 2.83
N TYR A 86 -29.40 -49.33 2.67
CA TYR A 86 -28.48 -49.87 3.66
C TYR A 86 -27.04 -49.60 3.22
N ARG A 87 -26.38 -48.67 3.90
CA ARG A 87 -24.99 -48.30 3.62
C ARG A 87 -24.09 -48.89 4.69
N LYS A 88 -22.96 -49.46 4.29
CA LYS A 88 -22.04 -50.14 5.21
C LYS A 88 -20.59 -49.78 4.91
N ILE A 89 -19.83 -49.49 5.97
CA ILE A 89 -18.37 -49.36 5.97
C ILE A 89 -17.81 -50.67 6.52
N GLY A 90 -17.07 -51.40 5.69
CA GLY A 90 -16.44 -52.67 6.03
C GLY A 90 -15.17 -52.49 6.87
N LEU A 91 -14.58 -53.62 7.29
CA LEU A 91 -13.32 -53.63 8.04
C LEU A 91 -12.13 -53.03 7.27
N ASP A 92 -12.19 -53.08 5.94
CA ASP A 92 -11.20 -52.51 5.02
C ASP A 92 -11.48 -51.04 4.68
N GLY A 93 -12.40 -50.38 5.40
CA GLY A 93 -12.85 -49.02 5.14
C GLY A 93 -13.71 -48.86 3.89
N LYS A 94 -13.98 -49.94 3.12
CA LYS A 94 -14.77 -49.83 1.89
C LYS A 94 -16.24 -49.58 2.19
N ARG A 95 -16.81 -48.69 1.40
CA ARG A 95 -18.19 -48.21 1.52
C ARG A 95 -19.06 -48.89 0.47
N VAL A 96 -20.08 -49.61 0.91
CA VAL A 96 -21.04 -50.31 0.05
C VAL A 96 -22.47 -49.85 0.33
N GLU A 97 -23.31 -49.76 -0.71
CA GLU A 97 -24.72 -49.42 -0.59
C GLU A 97 -25.58 -50.55 -1.19
N LYS A 98 -26.59 -50.99 -0.44
CA LYS A 98 -27.66 -51.87 -0.91
C LYS A 98 -28.99 -51.13 -0.86
N LYS A 99 -29.74 -51.13 -1.96
CA LYS A 99 -31.07 -50.53 -2.03
C LYS A 99 -32.13 -51.58 -1.74
N LYS A 100 -33.30 -51.13 -1.29
CA LYS A 100 -34.46 -51.97 -1.00
C LYS A 100 -34.16 -53.04 0.05
N VAL A 101 -33.64 -52.62 1.20
CA VAL A 101 -33.34 -53.49 2.34
C VAL A 101 -34.39 -53.26 3.44
N SER A 102 -34.84 -54.31 4.13
CA SER A 102 -35.73 -54.18 5.28
C SER A 102 -34.94 -54.04 6.59
N LEU A 103 -35.59 -53.53 7.65
CA LEU A 103 -34.95 -53.45 8.98
C LEU A 103 -34.51 -54.82 9.49
N GLU A 104 -35.31 -55.86 9.25
CA GLU A 104 -34.98 -57.22 9.64
C GLU A 104 -33.67 -57.69 8.99
N THR A 105 -33.51 -57.49 7.68
CA THR A 105 -32.28 -57.86 6.97
C THR A 105 -31.05 -57.15 7.53
N ALA A 106 -31.13 -55.85 7.81
CA ALA A 106 -30.00 -55.10 8.34
C ALA A 106 -29.66 -55.47 9.79
N LEU A 107 -30.67 -55.75 10.62
CA LEU A 107 -30.47 -56.21 12.00
C LEU A 107 -29.78 -57.59 12.06
N ALA A 108 -30.02 -58.44 11.05
CA ALA A 108 -29.39 -59.76 10.93
C ALA A 108 -28.03 -59.74 10.19
N ASP A 109 -27.64 -58.64 9.53
CA ASP A 109 -26.43 -58.55 8.70
C ASP A 109 -25.13 -58.71 9.50
N GLU A 110 -25.14 -58.30 10.78
CA GLU A 110 -24.00 -58.41 11.69
C GLU A 110 -24.47 -58.69 13.12
N GLU A 111 -23.58 -59.27 13.95
CA GLU A 111 -23.76 -59.24 15.40
C GLU A 111 -23.48 -57.83 15.96
N TRP A 112 -24.41 -56.90 15.77
CA TRP A 112 -24.25 -55.50 16.17
C TRP A 112 -23.95 -55.36 17.67
N ASP A 113 -22.88 -54.62 18.02
CA ASP A 113 -22.57 -54.27 19.40
C ASP A 113 -23.38 -53.05 19.85
N TYR A 114 -23.64 -52.13 18.92
CA TYR A 114 -24.37 -50.89 19.14
C TYR A 114 -25.42 -50.65 18.06
N VAL A 115 -26.64 -50.32 18.45
CA VAL A 115 -27.70 -49.90 17.52
C VAL A 115 -28.32 -48.59 17.96
N SER A 116 -28.24 -47.54 17.13
CA SER A 116 -28.84 -46.25 17.43
C SER A 116 -30.22 -46.08 16.82
N LEU A 117 -31.09 -45.36 17.53
CA LEU A 117 -32.38 -44.89 17.03
C LEU A 117 -32.40 -43.36 17.11
N GLN A 118 -33.08 -42.71 16.17
CA GLN A 118 -33.28 -41.26 16.17
C GLN A 118 -34.65 -40.88 15.60
N GLN A 119 -35.09 -39.67 15.90
CA GLN A 119 -36.29 -39.07 15.31
C GLN A 119 -35.92 -38.20 14.09
N ALA A 120 -36.90 -37.89 13.24
CA ALA A 120 -36.76 -36.86 12.21
C ALA A 120 -36.59 -35.47 12.83
N SER A 121 -35.77 -34.62 12.22
CA SER A 121 -35.40 -33.32 12.79
C SER A 121 -36.57 -32.38 13.10
N PRO A 122 -37.69 -32.30 12.33
CA PRO A 122 -38.83 -31.46 12.70
C PRO A 122 -39.51 -31.89 14.01
N PHE A 123 -39.46 -33.18 14.34
CA PHE A 123 -40.15 -33.78 15.48
C PHE A 123 -39.19 -34.11 16.63
N SER A 124 -37.89 -33.83 16.48
CA SER A 124 -36.86 -34.29 17.41
C SER A 124 -36.99 -33.71 18.81
N GLY A 125 -37.61 -32.54 18.97
CA GLY A 125 -37.94 -31.93 20.25
C GLY A 125 -39.38 -32.12 20.72
N MET A 126 -40.15 -32.99 20.06
CA MET A 126 -41.55 -33.27 20.42
C MET A 126 -41.65 -34.64 21.09
N TYR A 127 -41.63 -34.67 22.42
CA TYR A 127 -41.61 -35.90 23.22
C TYR A 127 -42.76 -36.86 22.90
N GLU A 128 -43.94 -36.33 22.60
CA GLU A 128 -45.15 -37.09 22.28
C GLU A 128 -44.94 -38.01 21.07
N THR A 129 -44.09 -37.59 20.13
CA THR A 129 -43.76 -38.40 18.95
C THR A 129 -42.82 -39.57 19.27
N TYR A 130 -42.06 -39.47 20.36
CA TYR A 130 -41.28 -40.60 20.89
C TYR A 130 -42.17 -41.51 21.73
N GLU A 131 -43.05 -40.93 22.55
CA GLU A 131 -43.96 -41.68 23.43
C GLU A 131 -44.80 -42.71 22.66
N VAL A 132 -45.34 -42.30 21.51
CA VAL A 132 -46.19 -43.15 20.68
C VAL A 132 -45.41 -44.24 19.95
N TRP A 133 -44.23 -43.93 19.39
CA TRP A 133 -43.59 -44.80 18.39
C TRP A 133 -42.29 -45.48 18.86
N LEU A 134 -41.55 -44.87 19.79
CA LEU A 134 -40.25 -45.39 20.21
C LEU A 134 -40.34 -46.75 20.95
N PRO A 135 -41.30 -47.00 21.88
CA PRO A 135 -41.38 -48.27 22.59
C PRO A 135 -41.50 -49.48 21.66
N GLU A 136 -42.35 -49.37 20.63
CA GLU A 136 -42.56 -50.44 19.66
C GLU A 136 -41.33 -50.66 18.78
N LEU A 137 -40.69 -49.59 18.29
CA LEU A 137 -39.47 -49.73 17.50
C LEU A 137 -38.35 -50.38 18.32
N VAL A 138 -38.21 -49.99 19.59
CA VAL A 138 -37.24 -50.58 20.51
C VAL A 138 -37.54 -52.06 20.75
N GLN A 139 -38.80 -52.43 20.96
CA GLN A 139 -39.20 -53.82 21.11
C GLN A 139 -38.83 -54.62 19.84
N TYR A 140 -39.24 -54.14 18.66
CA TYR A 140 -38.96 -54.78 17.38
C TYR A 140 -37.45 -55.03 17.16
N VAL A 141 -36.64 -54.03 17.50
CA VAL A 141 -35.17 -54.09 17.38
C VAL A 141 -34.57 -55.05 18.43
N ARG A 142 -35.03 -55.02 19.69
CA ARG A 142 -34.51 -55.89 20.76
C ARG A 142 -34.79 -57.37 20.52
N GLU A 143 -35.96 -57.70 19.98
CA GLU A 143 -36.35 -59.09 19.70
C GLU A 143 -35.45 -59.75 18.64
N ARG A 144 -34.77 -58.94 17.81
CA ARG A 144 -33.96 -59.39 16.67
C ARG A 144 -32.46 -59.23 16.86
N LEU A 145 -32.04 -58.73 18.03
CA LEU A 145 -30.63 -58.51 18.34
C LEU A 145 -30.17 -59.39 19.52
N PRO A 146 -28.87 -59.74 19.57
CA PRO A 146 -28.29 -60.37 20.75
C PRO A 146 -28.56 -59.53 22.02
N LYS A 147 -28.82 -60.19 23.17
CA LYS A 147 -29.05 -59.50 24.46
C LYS A 147 -27.89 -58.58 24.90
N LYS A 148 -26.68 -58.82 24.37
CA LYS A 148 -25.47 -58.01 24.63
C LYS A 148 -25.45 -56.68 23.87
N THR A 149 -26.29 -56.50 22.85
CA THR A 149 -26.31 -55.31 22.02
C THR A 149 -26.82 -54.10 22.80
N LYS A 150 -26.06 -53.01 22.76
CA LYS A 150 -26.40 -51.75 23.44
C LYS A 150 -27.21 -50.88 22.49
N LEU A 151 -28.45 -50.60 22.88
CA LEU A 151 -29.26 -49.60 22.18
C LEU A 151 -28.85 -48.20 22.60
N MET A 152 -28.91 -47.27 21.65
CA MET A 152 -28.54 -45.87 21.83
C MET A 152 -29.62 -44.96 21.25
N LEU A 153 -29.78 -43.76 21.82
CA LEU A 153 -30.52 -42.69 21.19
C LEU A 153 -29.56 -41.64 20.67
N HIS A 154 -29.66 -41.32 19.39
CA HIS A 154 -28.87 -40.25 18.78
C HIS A 154 -29.64 -38.92 18.92
N GLN A 155 -29.07 -38.02 19.72
CA GLN A 155 -29.59 -36.67 19.91
C GLN A 155 -29.24 -35.84 18.68
N THR A 156 -30.24 -35.47 17.91
CA THR A 156 -30.09 -34.61 16.73
C THR A 156 -29.72 -33.17 17.13
N TRP A 157 -29.22 -32.38 16.18
CA TRP A 157 -28.88 -30.97 16.40
C TRP A 157 -30.01 -30.02 16.02
N ALA A 158 -30.02 -28.85 16.67
CA ALA A 158 -30.88 -27.74 16.28
C ALA A 158 -30.41 -27.15 14.95
N TYR A 159 -31.36 -26.62 14.19
CA TYR A 159 -31.07 -25.93 12.93
C TYR A 159 -30.26 -24.65 13.14
N ALA A 160 -29.60 -24.19 12.08
CA ALA A 160 -28.99 -22.86 12.05
C ALA A 160 -30.05 -21.78 12.32
N ALA A 161 -29.65 -20.66 12.90
CA ALA A 161 -30.52 -19.56 13.28
C ALA A 161 -31.28 -18.97 12.07
N ASP A 162 -30.69 -19.04 10.88
CA ASP A 162 -31.26 -18.56 9.61
C ASP A 162 -32.02 -19.64 8.81
N ALA A 163 -32.18 -20.85 9.36
CA ALA A 163 -32.72 -21.99 8.64
C ALA A 163 -34.14 -21.72 8.11
N LYS A 164 -34.38 -22.13 6.85
CA LYS A 164 -35.66 -21.93 6.15
C LYS A 164 -36.60 -23.14 6.18
N HIS A 165 -36.15 -24.25 6.75
CA HIS A 165 -36.91 -25.50 6.79
C HIS A 165 -38.22 -25.33 7.57
N THR A 166 -39.36 -25.75 7.01
CA THR A 166 -40.71 -25.54 7.59
C THR A 166 -40.86 -26.17 8.98
N GLY A 167 -40.21 -27.30 9.23
CA GLY A 167 -40.15 -27.93 10.55
C GLY A 167 -39.55 -27.05 11.67
N PHE A 168 -38.84 -25.97 11.34
CA PHE A 168 -38.34 -25.02 12.33
C PHE A 168 -39.46 -24.18 12.97
N ASN A 169 -40.60 -24.07 12.27
CA ASN A 169 -41.79 -23.37 12.77
C ASN A 169 -42.31 -24.02 14.08
N ASN A 170 -42.11 -25.32 14.27
CA ASN A 170 -42.46 -26.03 15.51
C ASN A 170 -41.74 -25.47 16.75
N TYR A 171 -40.65 -24.73 16.54
CA TYR A 171 -39.80 -24.15 17.59
C TYR A 171 -39.72 -22.63 17.48
N ASN A 172 -40.74 -21.98 16.90
CA ASN A 172 -40.80 -20.54 16.66
C ASN A 172 -39.60 -20.00 15.87
N ARG A 173 -38.98 -20.84 15.03
CA ARG A 173 -37.74 -20.53 14.29
C ARG A 173 -36.60 -20.05 15.20
N ASN A 174 -36.54 -20.59 16.41
CA ASN A 174 -35.50 -20.25 17.38
C ASN A 174 -34.59 -21.47 17.62
N GLN A 175 -33.29 -21.29 17.37
CA GLN A 175 -32.29 -22.35 17.47
C GLN A 175 -32.18 -22.90 18.89
N LEU A 176 -32.13 -22.03 19.90
CA LEU A 176 -31.99 -22.44 21.29
C LEU A 176 -33.25 -23.13 21.81
N THR A 177 -34.44 -22.63 21.43
CA THR A 177 -35.72 -23.32 21.71
C THR A 177 -35.69 -24.73 21.15
N MET A 178 -35.33 -24.90 19.87
CA MET A 178 -35.24 -26.22 19.25
C MET A 178 -34.22 -27.13 19.97
N TYR A 179 -33.04 -26.61 20.31
CA TYR A 179 -32.01 -27.35 21.04
C TYR A 179 -32.52 -27.85 22.39
N HIS A 180 -33.09 -26.96 23.20
CA HIS A 180 -33.61 -27.31 24.53
C HIS A 180 -34.75 -28.35 24.42
N SER A 181 -35.68 -28.18 23.48
CA SER A 181 -36.74 -29.15 23.22
C SER A 181 -36.19 -30.53 22.83
N ILE A 182 -35.17 -30.59 21.96
CA ILE A 182 -34.52 -31.86 21.58
C ILE A 182 -33.86 -32.54 22.79
N VAL A 183 -33.11 -31.79 23.58
CA VAL A 183 -32.42 -32.30 24.78
C VAL A 183 -33.44 -32.91 25.75
N ASP A 184 -34.52 -32.20 26.02
CA ASP A 184 -35.57 -32.65 26.94
C ASP A 184 -36.33 -33.86 26.41
N ALA A 185 -36.73 -33.85 25.13
CA ALA A 185 -37.43 -34.96 24.51
C ALA A 185 -36.59 -36.25 24.49
N VAL A 186 -35.31 -36.17 24.12
CA VAL A 186 -34.40 -37.32 24.10
C VAL A 186 -34.14 -37.87 25.51
N LYS A 187 -34.04 -36.99 26.51
CA LYS A 187 -33.87 -37.40 27.92
C LYS A 187 -35.10 -38.14 28.45
N GLN A 188 -36.29 -37.67 28.11
CA GLN A 188 -37.55 -38.34 28.49
C GLN A 188 -37.73 -39.66 27.71
N ALA A 189 -37.48 -39.65 26.41
CA ALA A 189 -37.54 -40.83 25.55
C ALA A 189 -36.57 -41.93 26.02
N GLY A 190 -35.34 -41.59 26.42
CA GLY A 190 -34.39 -42.56 26.98
C GLY A 190 -34.92 -43.25 28.25
N LYS A 191 -35.61 -42.51 29.12
CA LYS A 191 -36.27 -43.08 30.31
C LYS A 191 -37.43 -44.00 29.94
N LEU A 192 -38.27 -43.58 28.99
CA LEU A 192 -39.45 -44.32 28.52
C LEU A 192 -39.11 -45.76 28.11
N VAL A 193 -38.03 -45.94 27.35
CA VAL A 193 -37.63 -47.26 26.80
C VAL A 193 -36.43 -47.90 27.49
N GLY A 194 -35.96 -47.30 28.59
CA GLY A 194 -34.81 -47.78 29.36
C GLY A 194 -33.47 -47.73 28.60
N ILE A 195 -33.30 -46.82 27.63
CA ILE A 195 -32.04 -46.60 26.92
C ILE A 195 -31.22 -45.55 27.67
N LYS A 196 -30.11 -45.98 28.29
CA LYS A 196 -29.21 -45.10 29.05
C LYS A 196 -28.13 -44.41 28.19
N MET A 197 -27.88 -44.92 26.98
CA MET A 197 -26.80 -44.41 26.12
C MET A 197 -27.34 -43.37 25.13
N ILE A 198 -27.14 -42.09 25.44
CA ILE A 198 -27.37 -40.98 24.51
C ILE A 198 -26.07 -40.68 23.77
N ILE A 199 -26.15 -40.44 22.45
CA ILE A 199 -25.09 -39.81 21.66
C ILE A 199 -25.42 -38.32 21.52
N PRO A 200 -24.71 -37.42 22.24
CA PRO A 200 -25.11 -36.02 22.39
C PRO A 200 -24.61 -35.13 21.22
N SER A 201 -24.84 -35.56 19.97
CA SER A 201 -24.39 -34.81 18.80
C SER A 201 -25.02 -33.42 18.72
N GLY A 202 -26.28 -33.27 19.13
CA GLY A 202 -26.94 -31.97 19.25
C GLY A 202 -26.22 -31.00 20.17
N THR A 203 -25.86 -31.45 21.36
CA THR A 203 -25.06 -30.67 22.32
C THR A 203 -23.67 -30.36 21.79
N ALA A 204 -23.00 -31.30 21.11
CA ALA A 204 -21.68 -31.05 20.53
C ALA A 204 -21.71 -29.95 19.46
N ILE A 205 -22.71 -29.96 18.58
CA ILE A 205 -22.89 -28.90 17.60
C ILE A 205 -23.20 -27.57 18.28
N GLN A 206 -24.02 -27.56 19.34
CA GLN A 206 -24.31 -26.32 20.06
C GLN A 206 -23.10 -25.79 20.84
N ASN A 207 -22.24 -26.65 21.40
CA ASN A 207 -20.96 -26.27 21.99
C ASN A 207 -20.05 -25.63 20.95
N ALA A 208 -19.89 -26.26 19.77
CA ALA A 208 -19.05 -25.71 18.71
C ALA A 208 -19.52 -24.32 18.23
N ARG A 209 -20.84 -24.08 18.20
CA ARG A 209 -21.43 -22.77 17.87
C ARG A 209 -21.07 -21.65 18.84
N THR A 210 -20.69 -21.96 20.08
CA THR A 210 -20.23 -20.95 21.05
C THR A 210 -18.78 -20.50 20.81
N SER A 211 -18.05 -21.14 19.92
CA SER A 211 -16.67 -20.77 19.54
C SER A 211 -16.61 -19.79 18.35
N PHE A 212 -15.40 -19.46 17.90
CA PHE A 212 -15.17 -18.68 16.67
C PHE A 212 -15.78 -19.29 15.39
N VAL A 213 -16.17 -20.57 15.42
CA VAL A 213 -16.85 -21.21 14.29
C VAL A 213 -18.25 -20.63 14.07
N GLY A 214 -18.91 -20.17 15.14
CA GLY A 214 -20.27 -19.62 15.07
C GLY A 214 -21.26 -20.61 14.45
N ASP A 215 -22.25 -20.09 13.72
CA ASP A 215 -23.34 -20.91 13.17
C ASP A 215 -22.98 -21.64 11.86
N HIS A 216 -21.70 -21.62 11.45
CA HIS A 216 -21.19 -22.28 10.24
C HIS A 216 -21.00 -23.80 10.39
N MET A 217 -21.90 -24.46 11.12
CA MET A 217 -21.89 -25.92 11.33
C MET A 217 -22.74 -26.66 10.29
N ASN A 218 -23.55 -25.94 9.52
CA ASN A 218 -24.53 -26.49 8.58
C ASN A 218 -24.31 -26.00 7.15
N ARG A 219 -24.58 -26.85 6.16
CA ARG A 219 -24.44 -26.51 4.72
C ARG A 219 -25.69 -25.89 4.09
N ASP A 220 -26.86 -26.20 4.62
CA ASP A 220 -28.17 -25.76 4.11
C ASP A 220 -29.14 -25.35 5.24
N GLY A 221 -28.56 -24.98 6.38
CA GLY A 221 -29.26 -24.56 7.59
C GLY A 221 -29.70 -25.71 8.50
N TYR A 222 -29.59 -26.98 8.08
CA TYR A 222 -29.96 -28.11 8.95
C TYR A 222 -29.15 -29.38 8.75
N HIS A 223 -28.60 -29.66 7.56
CA HIS A 223 -27.60 -30.71 7.42
C HIS A 223 -26.20 -30.19 7.76
N LEU A 224 -25.34 -31.03 8.32
CA LEU A 224 -24.00 -30.61 8.74
C LEU A 224 -23.12 -30.28 7.53
N ASP A 225 -22.27 -29.26 7.69
CA ASP A 225 -21.19 -28.99 6.75
C ASP A 225 -20.29 -30.23 6.58
N LEU A 226 -19.79 -30.42 5.35
CA LEU A 226 -19.02 -31.61 4.97
C LEU A 226 -17.70 -31.74 5.73
N LYS A 227 -17.20 -30.66 6.34
CA LYS A 227 -15.98 -30.65 7.13
C LYS A 227 -16.30 -30.63 8.63
N ILE A 228 -16.35 -29.44 9.24
CA ILE A 228 -16.34 -29.30 10.70
C ILE A 228 -17.61 -29.84 11.35
N GLY A 229 -18.77 -29.66 10.70
CA GLY A 229 -20.06 -30.14 11.17
C GLY A 229 -20.04 -31.66 11.38
N ARG A 230 -19.83 -32.39 10.27
CA ARG A 230 -19.78 -33.86 10.28
C ARG A 230 -18.65 -34.40 11.17
N TYR A 231 -17.49 -33.76 11.16
CA TYR A 231 -16.36 -34.16 12.01
C TYR A 231 -16.68 -34.02 13.51
N THR A 232 -17.36 -32.95 13.92
CA THR A 232 -17.82 -32.76 15.31
C THR A 232 -18.78 -33.86 15.74
N ALA A 233 -19.74 -34.22 14.87
CA ALA A 233 -20.66 -35.32 15.14
C ALA A 233 -19.92 -36.67 15.24
N ALA A 234 -19.00 -36.96 14.32
CA ALA A 234 -18.21 -38.18 14.33
C ALA A 234 -17.32 -38.30 15.58
N CYS A 235 -16.66 -37.21 16.01
CA CYS A 235 -15.92 -37.16 17.28
C CYS A 235 -16.80 -37.50 18.48
N THR A 236 -18.05 -37.01 18.48
CA THR A 236 -19.02 -37.26 19.56
C THR A 236 -19.41 -38.74 19.61
N TRP A 237 -19.64 -39.35 18.44
CA TRP A 237 -19.93 -40.78 18.32
C TRP A 237 -18.74 -41.63 18.76
N PHE A 238 -17.54 -41.28 18.29
CA PHE A 238 -16.29 -41.93 18.64
C PHE A 238 -16.11 -41.97 20.17
N GLU A 239 -16.10 -40.81 20.81
CA GLU A 239 -15.82 -40.73 22.24
C GLU A 239 -16.90 -41.41 23.08
N ARG A 240 -18.16 -41.31 22.65
CA ARG A 240 -19.27 -41.91 23.39
C ARG A 240 -19.26 -43.44 23.33
N ILE A 241 -18.92 -44.03 22.19
CA ILE A 241 -18.95 -45.47 21.95
C ILE A 241 -17.67 -46.13 22.46
N PHE A 242 -16.50 -45.58 22.10
CA PHE A 242 -15.21 -46.18 22.38
C PHE A 242 -14.64 -45.79 23.75
N LYS A 243 -15.20 -44.76 24.40
CA LYS A 243 -14.72 -44.23 25.70
C LYS A 243 -13.29 -43.70 25.66
N HIS A 244 -12.82 -43.34 24.46
CA HIS A 244 -11.54 -42.71 24.22
C HIS A 244 -11.78 -41.23 23.88
N SER A 245 -10.95 -40.33 24.40
CA SER A 245 -11.11 -38.90 24.17
C SER A 245 -10.98 -38.55 22.69
N ALA A 246 -11.91 -37.78 22.13
CA ALA A 246 -11.73 -37.20 20.80
C ALA A 246 -10.61 -36.14 20.80
N VAL A 247 -10.39 -35.47 21.93
CA VAL A 247 -9.29 -34.50 22.10
C VAL A 247 -7.95 -35.23 22.06
N GLY A 248 -7.14 -34.88 21.06
CA GLY A 248 -5.82 -35.50 20.85
C GLY A 248 -5.83 -36.69 19.88
N ASN A 249 -6.97 -37.09 19.32
CA ASN A 249 -7.01 -38.09 18.24
C ASN A 249 -6.20 -37.56 17.02
N ALA A 250 -5.40 -38.45 16.43
CA ALA A 250 -4.44 -38.10 15.38
C ALA A 250 -5.09 -37.87 14.01
N TYR A 251 -6.30 -38.36 13.78
CA TYR A 251 -7.01 -38.17 12.52
C TYR A 251 -7.49 -36.71 12.37
N ALA A 252 -7.41 -36.20 11.14
CA ALA A 252 -7.96 -34.91 10.76
C ALA A 252 -8.52 -35.01 9.33
N PRO A 253 -9.73 -34.52 9.06
CA PRO A 253 -10.25 -34.39 7.71
C PRO A 253 -9.34 -33.53 6.84
N GLU A 254 -9.15 -33.92 5.59
CA GLU A 254 -8.36 -33.15 4.63
C GLU A 254 -8.94 -31.73 4.47
N GLY A 255 -8.08 -30.71 4.61
CA GLY A 255 -8.46 -29.31 4.48
C GLY A 255 -9.32 -28.75 5.63
N LEU A 256 -9.33 -29.40 6.81
CA LEU A 256 -9.78 -28.82 8.08
C LEU A 256 -8.58 -28.29 8.86
N ASP A 257 -8.54 -26.99 9.16
CA ASP A 257 -7.44 -26.39 9.90
C ASP A 257 -7.42 -26.82 11.38
N ASP A 258 -6.25 -26.65 12.00
CA ASP A 258 -5.98 -27.11 13.36
C ASP A 258 -6.84 -26.44 14.43
N ALA A 259 -7.23 -25.17 14.23
CA ALA A 259 -8.06 -24.47 15.20
C ALA A 259 -9.49 -25.02 15.19
N ARG A 260 -10.06 -25.21 14.00
CA ARG A 260 -11.39 -25.83 13.81
C ARG A 260 -11.40 -27.30 14.24
N ARG A 261 -10.32 -28.05 13.99
CA ARG A 261 -10.14 -29.43 14.50
C ARG A 261 -10.23 -29.47 16.03
N LYS A 262 -9.48 -28.61 16.72
CA LYS A 262 -9.49 -28.53 18.19
C LYS A 262 -10.87 -28.15 18.74
N VAL A 263 -11.57 -27.22 18.09
CA VAL A 263 -12.96 -26.88 18.46
C VAL A 263 -13.87 -28.09 18.33
N ALA A 264 -13.83 -28.79 17.19
CA ALA A 264 -14.69 -29.96 16.96
C ALA A 264 -14.45 -31.08 18.00
N GLN A 265 -13.18 -31.37 18.30
CA GLN A 265 -12.78 -32.35 19.30
C GLN A 265 -13.22 -31.92 20.72
N GLN A 266 -12.96 -30.66 21.11
CA GLN A 266 -13.36 -30.16 22.42
C GLN A 266 -14.89 -30.10 22.57
N ALA A 267 -15.59 -29.66 21.54
CA ALA A 267 -17.05 -29.58 21.53
C ALA A 267 -17.70 -30.94 21.73
N ALA A 268 -17.17 -31.97 21.06
CA ALA A 268 -17.56 -33.36 21.24
C ALA A 268 -17.25 -33.86 22.66
N HIS A 269 -16.04 -33.62 23.16
CA HIS A 269 -15.61 -34.02 24.51
C HIS A 269 -16.52 -33.43 25.59
N GLU A 270 -16.73 -32.12 25.56
CA GLU A 270 -17.62 -31.42 26.50
C GLU A 270 -19.06 -31.93 26.38
N ALA A 271 -19.54 -32.25 25.18
CA ALA A 271 -20.87 -32.82 25.01
C ALA A 271 -20.99 -34.22 25.60
N VAL A 272 -19.94 -35.06 25.54
CA VAL A 272 -19.96 -36.38 26.18
C VAL A 272 -19.94 -36.28 27.71
N LEU A 273 -19.20 -35.33 28.27
CA LEU A 273 -19.20 -35.04 29.71
C LEU A 273 -20.51 -34.38 30.19
N HIS A 274 -21.09 -33.53 29.35
CA HIS A 274 -22.21 -32.65 29.68
C HIS A 274 -23.35 -32.75 28.63
N PRO A 275 -23.97 -33.94 28.44
CA PRO A 275 -24.84 -34.25 27.28
C PRO A 275 -26.17 -33.50 27.22
N TYR A 276 -26.46 -32.64 28.19
CA TYR A 276 -27.73 -31.94 28.34
C TYR A 276 -27.56 -30.42 28.57
N ARG A 277 -26.34 -29.87 28.45
CA ARG A 277 -26.09 -28.44 28.60
C ARG A 277 -25.07 -27.95 27.58
N ILE A 278 -25.23 -26.71 27.15
CA ILE A 278 -24.24 -26.04 26.30
C ILE A 278 -23.04 -25.71 27.18
N THR A 279 -21.86 -26.10 26.75
CA THR A 279 -20.59 -25.67 27.31
C THR A 279 -20.05 -24.56 26.43
N ASP A 280 -19.83 -23.39 27.02
CA ASP A 280 -19.30 -22.24 26.31
C ASP A 280 -17.82 -22.45 26.00
N LEU A 281 -17.52 -22.65 24.72
CA LEU A 281 -16.17 -22.71 24.16
C LEU A 281 -15.66 -21.32 23.74
N GLY A 282 -16.47 -20.28 23.95
CA GLY A 282 -16.17 -18.86 23.75
C GLY A 282 -15.35 -18.24 24.89
N GLY A 283 -14.96 -19.02 25.91
CA GLY A 283 -14.01 -18.60 26.94
C GLY A 283 -12.72 -18.02 26.33
N GLU A 284 -12.48 -16.75 26.64
CA GLU A 284 -11.49 -15.82 26.07
C GLU A 284 -10.27 -16.46 25.40
N LYS A 285 -10.28 -16.43 24.06
CA LYS A 285 -9.07 -16.32 23.25
C LYS A 285 -9.10 -14.95 22.60
N ASN A 286 -8.01 -14.20 22.76
CA ASN A 286 -7.79 -12.94 22.04
C ASN A 286 -8.28 -13.08 20.58
N PRO A 287 -9.15 -12.17 20.08
CA PRO A 287 -9.54 -12.13 18.68
C PRO A 287 -8.31 -12.26 17.77
N LEU A 288 -8.42 -12.98 16.66
CA LEU A 288 -7.27 -13.27 15.79
C LEU A 288 -6.58 -11.98 15.32
N TYR A 289 -7.36 -10.92 15.06
CA TYR A 289 -6.79 -9.63 14.69
C TYR A 289 -5.89 -8.99 15.76
N LYS A 290 -6.03 -9.39 17.03
CA LYS A 290 -5.17 -8.98 18.15
C LYS A 290 -3.96 -9.88 18.37
N ASP A 291 -3.80 -10.97 17.62
CA ASP A 291 -2.59 -11.81 17.69
C ASP A 291 -1.50 -11.22 16.77
N PRO A 292 -0.42 -10.62 17.32
CA PRO A 292 0.65 -10.04 16.52
C PRO A 292 1.40 -11.07 15.67
N LYS A 293 1.28 -12.37 15.98
CA LYS A 293 1.97 -13.46 15.26
C LYS A 293 1.15 -14.00 14.09
N ALA A 294 -0.13 -13.64 13.99
CA ALA A 294 -0.98 -14.08 12.90
C ALA A 294 -0.65 -13.33 11.59
N PRO A 295 -0.78 -13.97 10.42
CA PRO A 295 -0.60 -13.28 9.13
C PRO A 295 -1.52 -12.07 9.00
N ILE A 296 -1.00 -10.95 8.48
CA ILE A 296 -1.73 -9.68 8.36
C ILE A 296 -3.09 -9.87 7.67
N GLU A 297 -3.15 -10.63 6.57
CA GLU A 297 -4.40 -10.83 5.84
C GLU A 297 -5.47 -11.57 6.66
N GLU A 298 -5.07 -12.52 7.50
CA GLU A 298 -6.00 -13.22 8.39
C GLU A 298 -6.49 -12.29 9.51
N ARG A 299 -5.61 -11.44 10.05
CA ARG A 299 -5.96 -10.40 11.02
C ARG A 299 -6.95 -9.39 10.43
N VAL A 300 -6.70 -8.94 9.19
CA VAL A 300 -7.57 -8.02 8.45
C VAL A 300 -8.95 -8.65 8.22
N ASN A 301 -9.01 -9.90 7.74
CA ASN A 301 -10.28 -10.57 7.48
C ASN A 301 -11.09 -10.84 8.75
N ASP A 302 -10.44 -11.26 9.84
CA ASP A 302 -11.09 -11.42 11.15
C ASP A 302 -11.65 -10.08 11.66
N LEU A 303 -10.89 -8.98 11.52
CA LEU A 303 -11.34 -7.66 11.95
C LEU A 303 -12.53 -7.18 11.13
N VAL A 304 -12.47 -7.24 9.79
CA VAL A 304 -13.57 -6.79 8.91
C VAL A 304 -14.86 -7.57 9.15
N ALA A 305 -14.77 -8.86 9.43
CA ALA A 305 -15.93 -9.70 9.75
C ALA A 305 -16.61 -9.31 11.07
N ARG A 306 -15.90 -8.63 11.98
CA ARG A 306 -16.41 -8.16 13.27
C ARG A 306 -17.00 -6.75 13.21
N MET A 307 -16.71 -5.97 12.15
CA MET A 307 -17.09 -4.56 12.06
C MET A 307 -18.56 -4.34 11.69
N THR A 308 -19.19 -3.34 12.29
CA THR A 308 -20.49 -2.82 11.86
C THR A 308 -20.34 -2.00 10.58
N LEU A 309 -21.47 -1.64 9.95
CA LEU A 309 -21.47 -0.75 8.79
C LEU A 309 -20.88 0.62 9.13
N GLU A 310 -21.23 1.17 10.27
CA GLU A 310 -20.79 2.50 10.73
C GLU A 310 -19.28 2.51 10.99
N GLU A 311 -18.75 1.48 11.64
CA GLU A 311 -17.31 1.31 11.85
C GLU A 311 -16.57 1.19 10.51
N LYS A 312 -17.11 0.41 9.55
CA LYS A 312 -16.55 0.28 8.20
C LYS A 312 -16.49 1.64 7.48
N VAL A 313 -17.57 2.41 7.53
CA VAL A 313 -17.63 3.74 6.90
C VAL A 313 -16.64 4.70 7.55
N LEU A 314 -16.56 4.76 8.88
CA LEU A 314 -15.65 5.69 9.57
C LEU A 314 -14.18 5.40 9.29
N GLN A 315 -13.80 4.14 9.02
CA GLN A 315 -12.44 3.79 8.59
C GLN A 315 -12.04 4.39 7.24
N LEU A 316 -13.00 4.84 6.42
CA LEU A 316 -12.79 5.41 5.09
C LEU A 316 -12.81 6.96 5.08
N ASN A 317 -12.70 7.60 6.24
CA ASN A 317 -12.74 9.05 6.36
C ASN A 317 -11.46 9.58 7.00
N GLN A 318 -11.01 10.75 6.51
CA GLN A 318 -9.91 11.52 7.08
C GLN A 318 -10.36 12.94 7.43
N TYR A 319 -10.21 13.29 8.72
CA TYR A 319 -10.51 14.63 9.25
C TYR A 319 -9.24 15.40 9.61
N THR A 320 -9.35 16.54 10.29
CA THR A 320 -8.20 17.27 10.83
C THR A 320 -8.05 17.10 12.34
N LEU A 321 -6.81 17.14 12.82
CA LEU A 321 -6.46 17.30 14.22
C LEU A 321 -5.45 18.44 14.37
N GLY A 322 -5.79 19.42 15.19
CA GLY A 322 -5.02 20.65 15.34
C GLY A 322 -5.41 21.72 14.32
N ARG A 323 -4.80 22.89 14.43
CA ARG A 323 -5.13 24.06 13.60
C ARG A 323 -4.37 23.99 12.27
N ASN A 324 -5.10 23.86 11.15
CA ASN A 324 -4.53 24.05 9.83
C ASN A 324 -4.31 25.54 9.55
N ASN A 325 -3.06 25.93 9.26
CA ASN A 325 -2.72 27.30 8.87
C ASN A 325 -2.49 27.46 7.35
N ASN A 326 -2.70 26.39 6.55
CA ASN A 326 -2.67 26.48 5.09
C ASN A 326 -3.96 27.18 4.60
N VAL A 327 -3.78 28.31 3.90
CA VAL A 327 -4.87 29.15 3.37
C VAL A 327 -5.66 28.48 2.24
N ASN A 328 -5.08 27.51 1.54
CA ASN A 328 -5.75 26.78 0.46
C ASN A 328 -6.69 25.69 1.02
N ASN A 329 -6.39 25.20 2.23
CA ASN A 329 -7.05 24.06 2.86
C ASN A 329 -7.71 24.44 4.20
N VAL A 330 -8.34 25.62 4.27
CA VAL A 330 -9.04 26.06 5.48
C VAL A 330 -10.31 25.21 5.64
N GLY A 331 -10.28 24.28 6.59
CA GLY A 331 -11.43 23.49 7.00
C GLY A 331 -11.97 23.95 8.37
N GLU A 332 -13.25 23.67 8.64
CA GLU A 332 -13.76 23.79 10.00
C GLU A 332 -13.00 22.82 10.91
N GLU A 333 -12.51 23.30 12.04
CA GLU A 333 -11.94 22.44 13.06
C GLU A 333 -13.02 21.45 13.53
N VAL A 334 -12.75 20.15 13.38
CA VAL A 334 -13.66 19.10 13.83
C VAL A 334 -13.59 19.02 15.36
N LYS A 335 -14.44 19.80 16.04
CA LYS A 335 -14.45 19.95 17.51
C LYS A 335 -14.62 18.65 18.29
N LYS A 336 -15.16 17.59 17.67
CA LYS A 336 -15.36 16.27 18.27
C LYS A 336 -15.05 15.17 17.26
N LEU A 337 -13.83 14.64 17.31
CA LEU A 337 -13.43 13.49 16.51
C LEU A 337 -14.06 12.19 17.05
N PRO A 338 -14.69 11.35 16.20
CA PRO A 338 -15.17 10.01 16.58
C PRO A 338 -14.01 9.11 17.04
N ALA A 339 -14.27 8.16 17.94
CA ALA A 339 -13.25 7.20 18.37
C ALA A 339 -12.89 6.21 17.24
N GLU A 340 -13.83 5.96 16.33
CA GLU A 340 -13.73 4.99 15.22
C GLU A 340 -13.16 5.61 13.93
N ILE A 341 -12.71 6.87 13.95
CA ILE A 341 -12.24 7.58 12.75
C ILE A 341 -11.05 6.85 12.09
N GLY A 342 -11.06 6.76 10.77
CA GLY A 342 -10.03 6.07 9.99
C GLY A 342 -8.68 6.78 10.05
N SER A 343 -8.67 8.09 9.81
CA SER A 343 -7.47 8.90 9.79
C SER A 343 -7.73 10.35 10.19
N VAL A 344 -6.67 11.05 10.56
CA VAL A 344 -6.64 12.52 10.65
C VAL A 344 -5.41 13.07 9.96
N ILE A 345 -5.50 14.30 9.45
CA ILE A 345 -4.36 15.15 9.11
C ILE A 345 -3.91 15.82 10.41
N TYR A 346 -2.66 15.61 10.79
CA TYR A 346 -2.14 15.98 12.09
C TYR A 346 -1.15 17.14 11.96
N PHE A 347 -1.58 18.34 12.34
CA PHE A 347 -0.82 19.59 12.13
C PHE A 347 0.11 19.99 13.30
N ASP A 348 0.28 19.11 14.29
CA ASP A 348 1.08 19.39 15.49
C ASP A 348 2.30 18.45 15.56
N THR A 349 3.17 18.66 16.55
CA THR A 349 4.34 17.81 16.84
C THR A 349 4.31 17.22 18.26
N ASP A 350 3.23 17.49 19.00
CA ASP A 350 2.96 17.01 20.35
C ASP A 350 2.45 15.55 20.40
N ALA A 351 3.36 14.65 20.77
CA ALA A 351 3.04 13.24 20.99
C ALA A 351 1.88 13.02 21.97
N GLU A 352 1.63 13.91 22.94
CA GLU A 352 0.51 13.77 23.87
C GLU A 352 -0.84 14.07 23.25
N LEU A 353 -0.94 15.14 22.45
CA LEU A 353 -2.14 15.42 21.67
C LEU A 353 -2.49 14.24 20.76
N ARG A 354 -1.50 13.73 20.04
CA ARG A 354 -1.65 12.55 19.16
C ARG A 354 -2.05 11.31 19.95
N ASN A 355 -1.35 11.00 21.03
CA ASN A 355 -1.64 9.84 21.87
C ASN A 355 -2.99 9.96 22.59
N GLY A 356 -3.47 11.16 22.85
CA GLY A 356 -4.81 11.40 23.39
C GLY A 356 -5.90 10.90 22.44
N LEU A 357 -5.83 11.25 21.15
CA LEU A 357 -6.76 10.74 20.16
C LEU A 357 -6.58 9.22 19.94
N GLN A 358 -5.34 8.74 19.94
CA GLN A 358 -5.10 7.31 19.78
C GLN A 358 -5.65 6.49 20.95
N ARG A 359 -5.46 6.92 22.21
CA ARG A 359 -6.06 6.26 23.38
C ARG A 359 -7.57 6.23 23.27
N LYS A 360 -8.19 7.35 22.88
CA LYS A 360 -9.63 7.40 22.62
C LYS A 360 -10.06 6.30 21.63
N ALA A 361 -9.36 6.15 20.51
CA ALA A 361 -9.67 5.10 19.55
C ALA A 361 -9.44 3.69 20.10
N MET A 362 -8.37 3.47 20.86
CA MET A 362 -8.02 2.14 21.39
C MET A 362 -8.90 1.71 22.58
N GLU A 363 -9.34 2.64 23.42
CA GLU A 363 -9.96 2.37 24.73
C GLU A 363 -11.47 2.67 24.74
N GLU A 364 -11.93 3.65 23.96
CA GLU A 364 -13.35 4.05 23.94
C GLU A 364 -14.12 3.47 22.74
N SER A 365 -13.45 2.94 21.71
CA SER A 365 -14.11 2.23 20.61
C SER A 365 -14.25 0.74 20.89
N ARG A 366 -15.30 0.12 20.34
CA ARG A 366 -15.61 -1.31 20.56
C ARG A 366 -14.51 -2.28 20.12
N LEU A 367 -13.82 -1.96 19.02
CA LEU A 367 -12.83 -2.85 18.40
C LEU A 367 -11.38 -2.42 18.63
N GLY A 368 -11.14 -1.22 19.18
CA GLY A 368 -9.79 -0.70 19.41
C GLY A 368 -8.99 -0.60 18.10
N ILE A 369 -9.56 0.02 17.07
CA ILE A 369 -8.89 0.19 15.77
C ILE A 369 -8.09 1.51 15.82
N PRO A 370 -6.76 1.49 15.60
CA PRO A 370 -5.92 2.69 15.69
C PRO A 370 -6.26 3.70 14.58
N VAL A 371 -6.06 4.99 14.83
CA VAL A 371 -6.16 6.07 13.84
C VAL A 371 -4.84 6.20 13.07
N LEU A 372 -4.90 6.54 11.78
CA LEU A 372 -3.73 6.96 10.99
C LEU A 372 -3.54 8.47 11.06
N PHE A 373 -2.34 8.93 11.37
CA PHE A 373 -1.99 10.35 11.40
C PHE A 373 -1.18 10.74 10.16
N GLY A 374 -1.81 11.50 9.26
CA GLY A 374 -1.25 11.97 7.98
C GLY A 374 -0.65 13.38 8.07
N TYR A 375 0.42 13.67 7.31
CA TYR A 375 0.95 15.04 7.16
C TYR A 375 1.76 15.26 5.86
N ASP A 376 1.83 16.50 5.37
CA ASP A 376 2.66 16.90 4.23
C ASP A 376 4.14 17.03 4.63
N VAL A 377 4.93 15.97 4.42
CA VAL A 377 6.38 15.92 4.63
C VAL A 377 7.08 15.90 3.27
N ILE A 378 7.11 17.03 2.58
CA ILE A 378 7.49 17.10 1.15
C ILE A 378 9.01 17.06 0.97
N HIS A 379 9.72 18.05 1.50
CA HIS A 379 11.18 18.16 1.40
C HIS A 379 11.82 18.37 2.79
N GLY A 380 11.24 17.73 3.80
CA GLY A 380 11.67 17.83 5.19
C GLY A 380 10.48 18.01 6.14
N PHE A 381 10.78 17.95 7.44
CA PHE A 381 9.79 18.18 8.49
C PHE A 381 10.16 19.42 9.31
N ARG A 382 11.15 19.33 10.20
CA ARG A 382 11.75 20.46 10.92
C ARG A 382 13.10 20.82 10.31
N THR A 383 13.90 19.82 9.97
CA THR A 383 15.05 19.96 9.08
C THR A 383 14.53 20.03 7.64
N VAL A 384 14.46 21.25 7.09
CA VAL A 384 13.98 21.50 5.72
C VAL A 384 15.15 21.48 4.75
N TYR A 385 15.04 20.66 3.71
CA TYR A 385 16.03 20.47 2.64
C TYR A 385 15.73 21.41 1.46
N PRO A 386 16.53 21.41 0.37
CA PRO A 386 16.12 22.08 -0.85
C PRO A 386 14.74 21.58 -1.31
N ILE A 387 13.93 22.44 -1.92
CA ILE A 387 12.70 22.01 -2.61
C ILE A 387 12.99 20.88 -3.60
N SER A 388 12.03 19.98 -3.84
CA SER A 388 12.22 18.76 -4.65
C SER A 388 12.84 19.03 -6.02
N LEU A 389 12.46 20.13 -6.67
CA LEU A 389 13.04 20.53 -7.96
C LEU A 389 14.55 20.80 -7.86
N GLY A 390 14.98 21.45 -6.78
CA GLY A 390 16.39 21.64 -6.47
C GLY A 390 17.08 20.31 -6.17
N GLN A 391 16.44 19.42 -5.40
CA GLN A 391 16.99 18.08 -5.12
C GLN A 391 17.22 17.28 -6.41
N ALA A 392 16.33 17.36 -7.39
CA ALA A 392 16.50 16.71 -8.68
C ALA A 392 17.76 17.20 -9.42
N CYS A 393 18.12 18.47 -9.23
CA CYS A 393 19.33 19.06 -9.83
C CYS A 393 20.62 18.51 -9.21
N SER A 394 20.56 17.82 -8.07
CA SER A 394 21.71 17.11 -7.51
C SER A 394 22.14 15.89 -8.31
N TRP A 395 21.20 15.26 -9.04
CA TRP A 395 21.38 13.96 -9.67
C TRP A 395 21.89 12.88 -8.70
N ASN A 396 21.51 13.00 -7.42
CA ASN A 396 21.94 12.12 -6.35
C ASN A 396 20.72 11.57 -5.58
N PRO A 397 20.07 10.51 -6.10
CA PRO A 397 18.93 9.90 -5.43
C PRO A 397 19.29 9.35 -4.03
N GLY A 398 20.55 8.97 -3.79
CA GLY A 398 20.99 8.48 -2.49
C GLY A 398 20.93 9.54 -1.39
N LEU A 399 21.18 10.81 -1.70
CA LEU A 399 21.00 11.91 -0.73
C LEU A 399 19.52 12.21 -0.47
N VAL A 400 18.66 12.05 -1.47
CA VAL A 400 17.20 12.21 -1.29
C VAL A 400 16.63 11.08 -0.43
N GLU A 401 17.08 9.85 -0.63
CA GLU A 401 16.72 8.71 0.24
C GLU A 401 17.09 9.01 1.71
N GLN A 402 18.29 9.54 1.96
CA GLN A 402 18.73 9.93 3.30
C GLN A 402 17.92 11.10 3.87
N ALA A 403 17.63 12.12 3.06
CA ALA A 403 16.81 13.27 3.49
C ALA A 403 15.38 12.84 3.85
N CYS A 404 14.75 11.99 3.03
CA CYS A 404 13.44 11.41 3.32
C CYS A 404 13.46 10.51 4.56
N ALA A 405 14.56 9.78 4.82
CA ALA A 405 14.73 9.01 6.05
C ALA A 405 14.79 9.87 7.30
N VAL A 406 15.49 11.01 7.25
CA VAL A 406 15.48 12.00 8.35
C VAL A 406 14.08 12.57 8.52
N ALA A 407 13.44 12.99 7.43
CA ALA A 407 12.10 13.58 7.49
C ALA A 407 11.07 12.59 8.05
N ALA A 408 11.17 11.29 7.71
CA ALA A 408 10.38 10.22 8.29
C ALA A 408 10.61 10.06 9.79
N GLN A 409 11.87 10.09 10.24
CA GLN A 409 12.20 9.98 11.66
C GLN A 409 11.66 11.17 12.45
N GLU A 410 11.86 12.39 11.96
CA GLU A 410 11.34 13.60 12.60
C GLU A 410 9.81 13.55 12.70
N ALA A 411 9.12 13.20 11.60
CA ALA A 411 7.67 13.12 11.55
C ALA A 411 7.10 11.99 12.43
N ARG A 412 7.69 10.79 12.37
CA ARG A 412 7.24 9.61 13.14
C ARG A 412 7.39 9.80 14.64
N MET A 413 8.51 10.39 15.08
CA MET A 413 8.72 10.75 16.48
C MET A 413 7.87 11.95 16.94
N SER A 414 7.26 12.68 15.99
CA SER A 414 6.24 13.69 16.26
C SER A 414 4.81 13.13 16.29
N GLY A 415 4.59 11.91 15.83
CA GLY A 415 3.29 11.24 15.85
C GLY A 415 2.62 11.09 14.49
N VAL A 416 3.31 11.42 13.40
CA VAL A 416 2.85 11.19 12.03
C VAL A 416 3.17 9.74 11.62
N ASP A 417 2.20 9.02 11.09
CA ASP A 417 2.37 7.63 10.63
C ASP A 417 2.50 7.53 9.10
N TRP A 418 2.02 8.55 8.40
CA TRP A 418 1.78 8.53 6.97
C TRP A 418 2.05 9.91 6.37
N THR A 419 2.79 9.98 5.28
CA THR A 419 3.06 11.25 4.61
C THR A 419 2.47 11.34 3.20
N PHE A 420 1.97 12.52 2.85
CA PHE A 420 1.49 12.88 1.51
C PHE A 420 2.66 13.22 0.59
N SER A 421 3.59 12.28 0.42
CA SER A 421 4.86 12.44 -0.31
C SER A 421 5.37 11.07 -0.80
N PRO A 422 6.12 10.99 -1.92
CA PRO A 422 6.58 12.08 -2.79
C PRO A 422 5.52 12.63 -3.76
N MET A 423 5.67 13.91 -4.10
CA MET A 423 5.03 14.52 -5.26
C MET A 423 5.90 14.27 -6.51
N ILE A 424 5.32 13.66 -7.54
CA ILE A 424 6.07 13.09 -8.69
C ILE A 424 5.43 13.42 -10.04
N ASP A 425 4.67 14.52 -10.07
CA ASP A 425 4.05 15.00 -11.30
C ASP A 425 5.11 15.53 -12.26
N VAL A 426 5.11 15.00 -13.48
CA VAL A 426 5.94 15.51 -14.58
C VAL A 426 5.40 16.87 -15.00
N ALA A 427 6.23 17.92 -14.94
CA ALA A 427 5.80 19.28 -15.26
C ALA A 427 6.55 19.86 -16.47
N HIS A 428 5.79 20.30 -17.48
CA HIS A 428 6.29 20.96 -18.70
C HIS A 428 5.92 22.44 -18.77
N ASP A 429 5.32 22.97 -17.70
CA ASP A 429 4.87 24.35 -17.60
C ASP A 429 5.36 25.01 -16.31
N GLY A 430 6.39 25.84 -16.41
CA GLY A 430 6.96 26.56 -15.27
C GLY A 430 6.00 27.56 -14.60
N ARG A 431 4.88 27.92 -15.24
CA ARG A 431 3.89 28.85 -14.65
C ARG A 431 3.18 28.23 -13.47
N TRP A 432 3.02 26.90 -13.49
CA TRP A 432 2.39 26.16 -12.42
C TRP A 432 3.21 26.29 -11.12
N GLY A 433 2.53 26.65 -10.03
CA GLY A 433 3.18 26.88 -8.74
C GLY A 433 3.87 25.64 -8.19
N ARG A 434 3.28 24.48 -8.42
CA ARG A 434 3.69 23.22 -7.79
C ARG A 434 4.83 22.51 -8.50
N VAL A 435 5.42 23.10 -9.54
CA VAL A 435 6.68 22.61 -10.15
C VAL A 435 7.79 22.50 -9.09
N ALA A 436 7.75 23.34 -8.05
CA ALA A 436 8.65 23.29 -6.90
C ALA A 436 8.61 21.96 -6.13
N GLU A 437 7.47 21.26 -6.16
CA GLU A 437 7.19 20.07 -5.35
C GLU A 437 7.66 18.77 -6.01
N GLY A 438 7.80 18.75 -7.34
CA GLY A 438 8.21 17.60 -8.14
C GLY A 438 9.69 17.62 -8.52
N TYR A 439 10.11 16.64 -9.32
CA TYR A 439 11.52 16.45 -9.69
C TYR A 439 11.83 16.88 -11.15
N GLY A 440 11.01 17.77 -11.71
CA GLY A 440 11.25 18.41 -13.02
C GLY A 440 10.46 17.81 -14.18
N GLU A 441 10.99 17.94 -15.40
CA GLU A 441 10.25 17.68 -16.65
C GLU A 441 10.39 16.25 -17.19
N ASP A 442 11.24 15.43 -16.61
CA ASP A 442 11.57 14.11 -17.13
C ASP A 442 10.85 12.98 -16.39
N PRO A 443 10.12 12.08 -17.11
CA PRO A 443 9.44 10.94 -16.50
C PRO A 443 10.37 9.97 -15.77
N TYR A 444 11.57 9.71 -16.31
CA TYR A 444 12.52 8.79 -15.69
C TYR A 444 13.12 9.39 -14.41
N THR A 445 13.54 10.66 -14.44
CA THR A 445 14.03 11.39 -13.26
C THR A 445 12.99 11.41 -12.14
N ASN A 446 11.73 11.78 -12.44
CA ASN A 446 10.65 11.74 -11.44
C ASN A 446 10.46 10.34 -10.85
N GLY A 447 10.54 9.29 -11.68
CA GLY A 447 10.49 7.91 -11.21
C GLY A 447 11.69 7.50 -10.34
N VAL A 448 12.92 7.86 -10.70
CA VAL A 448 14.12 7.51 -9.92
C VAL A 448 14.10 8.17 -8.54
N PHE A 449 13.78 9.46 -8.47
CA PHE A 449 13.66 10.16 -7.19
C PHE A 449 12.42 9.70 -6.41
N CYS A 450 11.33 9.31 -7.06
CA CYS A 450 10.20 8.64 -6.40
C CYS A 450 10.65 7.39 -5.65
N VAL A 451 11.42 6.51 -6.30
CA VAL A 451 11.91 5.26 -5.69
C VAL A 451 12.80 5.57 -4.48
N ALA A 452 13.69 6.55 -4.58
CA ALA A 452 14.54 6.99 -3.48
C ALA A 452 13.72 7.52 -2.29
N SER A 453 12.74 8.38 -2.55
CA SER A 453 11.87 8.93 -1.51
C SER A 453 11.04 7.86 -0.82
N VAL A 454 10.44 6.93 -1.57
CA VAL A 454 9.68 5.79 -1.01
C VAL A 454 10.55 4.94 -0.09
N LYS A 455 11.79 4.62 -0.50
CA LYS A 455 12.73 3.87 0.35
C LYS A 455 13.11 4.65 1.60
N GLY A 456 13.38 5.95 1.47
CA GLY A 456 13.70 6.82 2.59
C GLY A 456 12.57 6.88 3.62
N TYR A 457 11.32 7.06 3.16
CA TYR A 457 10.16 7.12 4.05
C TYR A 457 9.85 5.80 4.73
N GLN A 458 9.79 4.71 3.96
CA GLN A 458 9.24 3.43 4.44
C GLN A 458 10.29 2.49 5.04
N GLY A 459 11.58 2.67 4.70
CA GLY A 459 12.66 1.77 5.10
C GLY A 459 12.43 0.31 4.66
N ASP A 460 13.06 -0.62 5.36
CA ASP A 460 12.89 -2.06 5.12
C ASP A 460 11.58 -2.60 5.70
N THR A 461 11.03 -1.94 6.72
CA THR A 461 9.77 -2.31 7.38
C THR A 461 9.01 -1.08 7.84
N LEU A 462 7.72 -1.04 7.50
CA LEU A 462 6.81 0.04 7.90
C LEU A 462 6.50 0.08 9.40
N ALA A 463 6.77 -1.01 10.13
CA ALA A 463 6.54 -1.08 11.57
C ALA A 463 7.66 -0.38 12.39
N ASP A 464 8.71 0.11 11.74
CA ASP A 464 9.79 0.85 12.40
C ASP A 464 9.27 2.16 13.05
N GLU A 465 9.75 2.44 14.26
CA GLU A 465 9.40 3.63 15.03
C GLU A 465 9.98 4.94 14.45
N ARG A 466 10.72 4.87 13.34
CA ARG A 466 11.31 6.02 12.63
C ARG A 466 10.86 6.13 11.17
N ARG A 467 9.95 5.27 10.71
CA ARG A 467 9.48 5.24 9.33
C ARG A 467 8.01 5.64 9.25
N VAL A 468 7.63 6.15 8.09
CA VAL A 468 6.24 6.55 7.76
C VAL A 468 5.83 5.90 6.45
N ALA A 469 4.52 5.65 6.30
CA ALA A 469 3.96 5.24 5.00
C ALA A 469 4.12 6.37 3.97
N ALA A 470 4.49 6.02 2.73
CA ALA A 470 4.55 6.96 1.61
C ALA A 470 3.22 7.03 0.85
N CYS A 471 2.93 8.19 0.28
CA CYS A 471 1.74 8.45 -0.56
C CYS A 471 2.16 9.16 -1.85
N LEU A 472 2.12 8.44 -2.97
CA LEU A 472 2.47 9.02 -4.27
C LEU A 472 1.42 10.05 -4.67
N LYS A 473 1.82 11.24 -5.10
CA LYS A 473 0.87 12.28 -5.53
C LYS A 473 1.34 13.12 -6.73
N HIS A 474 0.45 13.70 -7.52
CA HIS A 474 -1.02 13.57 -7.45
C HIS A 474 -1.51 12.73 -8.64
N TYR A 475 -2.06 11.55 -8.35
CA TYR A 475 -2.37 10.52 -9.34
C TYR A 475 -3.64 10.89 -10.14
N VAL A 476 -3.56 11.31 -11.41
CA VAL A 476 -2.35 11.46 -12.24
C VAL A 476 -2.45 12.64 -13.22
N GLY A 477 -1.31 13.16 -13.67
CA GLY A 477 -1.24 14.12 -14.76
C GLY A 477 -1.44 15.57 -14.33
N TYR A 478 -1.40 15.84 -13.03
CA TYR A 478 -1.73 17.16 -12.49
C TYR A 478 -0.80 18.29 -12.97
N GLY A 479 0.48 17.98 -13.17
CA GLY A 479 1.47 18.93 -13.70
C GLY A 479 1.24 19.40 -15.14
N ALA A 480 0.24 18.88 -15.83
CA ALA A 480 -0.17 19.31 -17.16
C ALA A 480 -1.35 20.30 -17.16
N SER A 481 -1.77 20.77 -15.99
CA SER A 481 -2.90 21.70 -15.84
C SER A 481 -2.82 22.88 -16.81
N GLU A 482 -3.93 23.13 -17.51
CA GLU A 482 -3.98 24.06 -18.64
C GLU A 482 -3.48 25.48 -18.28
N ALA A 483 -2.61 26.01 -19.15
CA ALA A 483 -1.94 27.30 -18.97
C ALA A 483 -1.14 27.43 -17.67
N GLY A 484 -0.75 26.30 -17.06
CA GLY A 484 -0.05 26.24 -15.79
C GLY A 484 -0.86 26.79 -14.63
N ARG A 485 -2.20 26.80 -14.73
CA ARG A 485 -3.08 27.20 -13.63
C ARG A 485 -3.39 26.00 -12.75
N ASP A 486 -3.42 26.19 -11.44
CA ASP A 486 -3.69 25.08 -10.55
C ASP A 486 -5.15 24.58 -10.66
N TYR A 487 -5.38 23.29 -10.40
CA TYR A 487 -6.69 22.61 -10.35
C TYR A 487 -7.48 22.45 -11.65
N VAL A 488 -7.09 23.11 -12.74
CA VAL A 488 -7.91 23.19 -13.95
C VAL A 488 -7.85 21.91 -14.80
N TYR A 489 -8.71 21.89 -15.83
CA TYR A 489 -8.72 20.89 -16.88
C TYR A 489 -7.32 20.59 -17.44
N THR A 490 -7.10 19.33 -17.79
CA THR A 490 -5.88 18.86 -18.44
C THR A 490 -6.23 18.00 -19.65
N GLU A 491 -5.66 18.34 -20.81
CA GLU A 491 -5.76 17.51 -22.01
C GLU A 491 -4.58 16.52 -22.07
N ILE A 492 -4.85 15.24 -21.85
CA ILE A 492 -3.85 14.17 -21.97
C ILE A 492 -4.40 13.07 -22.88
N SER A 493 -3.85 12.98 -24.10
CA SER A 493 -4.15 11.84 -24.98
C SER A 493 -3.78 10.51 -24.30
N LYS A 494 -4.47 9.42 -24.66
CA LYS A 494 -4.15 8.08 -24.14
C LYS A 494 -2.68 7.71 -24.31
N GLN A 495 -2.09 8.05 -25.46
CA GLN A 495 -0.68 7.82 -25.73
C GLN A 495 0.21 8.65 -24.80
N THR A 496 -0.07 9.94 -24.63
CA THR A 496 0.70 10.84 -23.74
C THR A 496 0.61 10.41 -22.28
N LEU A 497 -0.56 9.92 -21.83
CA LEU A 497 -0.74 9.42 -20.47
C LEU A 497 0.32 8.36 -20.15
N TRP A 498 0.45 7.35 -21.01
CA TRP A 498 1.38 6.25 -20.84
C TRP A 498 2.84 6.61 -21.15
N ASP A 499 3.09 7.43 -22.17
CA ASP A 499 4.46 7.85 -22.53
C ASP A 499 5.10 8.76 -21.48
N THR A 500 4.32 9.63 -20.83
CA THR A 500 4.86 10.71 -19.99
C THR A 500 4.48 10.59 -18.53
N TYR A 501 3.20 10.37 -18.20
CA TYR A 501 2.70 10.63 -16.85
C TYR A 501 2.59 9.38 -15.97
N MET A 502 2.45 8.19 -16.54
CA MET A 502 2.27 6.96 -15.75
C MET A 502 3.57 6.36 -15.18
N LEU A 503 4.70 6.56 -15.85
CA LEU A 503 5.97 5.90 -15.50
C LEU A 503 6.42 6.16 -14.05
N PRO A 504 6.44 7.41 -13.53
CA PRO A 504 6.85 7.66 -12.14
C PRO A 504 6.01 6.88 -11.12
N TYR A 505 4.70 6.82 -11.33
CA TYR A 505 3.77 6.10 -10.45
C TYR A 505 3.95 4.59 -10.54
N GLU A 506 4.20 4.04 -11.73
CA GLU A 506 4.51 2.62 -11.90
C GLU A 506 5.77 2.25 -11.11
N MET A 507 6.82 3.08 -11.21
CA MET A 507 8.08 2.88 -10.48
C MET A 507 7.87 2.97 -8.97
N GLY A 508 7.11 3.95 -8.48
CA GLY A 508 6.80 4.09 -7.05
C GLY A 508 5.99 2.92 -6.49
N VAL A 509 4.99 2.43 -7.23
CA VAL A 509 4.21 1.24 -6.84
C VAL A 509 5.11 0.00 -6.81
N LYS A 510 5.97 -0.19 -7.80
CA LYS A 510 6.96 -1.28 -7.82
C LYS A 510 7.99 -1.18 -6.69
N ALA A 511 8.31 0.03 -6.23
CA ALA A 511 9.15 0.25 -5.05
C ALA A 511 8.43 0.00 -3.73
N GLY A 512 7.13 -0.29 -3.75
CA GLY A 512 6.36 -0.67 -2.57
C GLY A 512 5.68 0.50 -1.86
N ALA A 513 5.48 1.65 -2.51
CA ALA A 513 4.66 2.72 -1.96
C ALA A 513 3.27 2.17 -1.59
N VAL A 514 2.80 2.44 -0.37
CA VAL A 514 1.59 1.80 0.17
C VAL A 514 0.31 2.61 -0.01
N THR A 515 0.41 3.86 -0.46
CA THR A 515 -0.77 4.70 -0.75
C THR A 515 -0.53 5.62 -1.93
N LEU A 516 -1.62 6.10 -2.52
CA LEU A 516 -1.63 7.14 -3.54
C LEU A 516 -2.69 8.18 -3.21
N MET A 517 -2.47 9.43 -3.60
CA MET A 517 -3.43 10.51 -3.51
C MET A 517 -3.94 10.86 -4.89
N SER A 518 -5.25 11.02 -5.05
CA SER A 518 -5.82 11.46 -6.32
C SER A 518 -5.41 12.89 -6.67
N ALA A 519 -5.46 13.23 -7.95
CA ALA A 519 -5.32 14.62 -8.37
C ALA A 519 -6.66 15.38 -8.36
N PHE A 520 -6.54 16.71 -8.39
CA PHE A 520 -7.68 17.62 -8.56
C PHE A 520 -8.16 17.71 -10.01
N ASN A 521 -7.26 17.58 -10.99
CA ASN A 521 -7.58 17.87 -12.38
C ASN A 521 -8.57 16.88 -13.00
N ASP A 522 -9.25 17.39 -14.02
CA ASP A 522 -9.94 16.60 -15.03
C ASP A 522 -8.93 16.16 -16.10
N ILE A 523 -8.95 14.87 -16.47
CA ILE A 523 -8.09 14.29 -17.51
C ILE A 523 -8.98 13.97 -18.73
N SER A 524 -8.92 14.80 -19.77
CA SER A 524 -9.64 14.61 -21.03
C SER A 524 -11.14 14.29 -20.85
N GLY A 525 -11.80 14.96 -19.92
CA GLY A 525 -13.23 14.88 -19.60
C GLY A 525 -13.59 13.97 -18.41
N VAL A 526 -12.60 13.40 -17.72
CA VAL A 526 -12.83 12.52 -16.55
C VAL A 526 -11.98 12.99 -15.36
N PRO A 527 -12.60 13.49 -14.27
CA PRO A 527 -11.91 13.85 -13.04
C PRO A 527 -11.05 12.72 -12.48
N ALA A 528 -9.80 13.01 -12.13
CA ALA A 528 -8.87 12.02 -11.57
C ALA A 528 -9.47 11.34 -10.32
N SER A 529 -10.20 12.10 -9.48
CA SER A 529 -10.86 11.60 -8.28
C SER A 529 -12.09 10.70 -8.54
N ALA A 530 -12.54 10.58 -9.79
CA ALA A 530 -13.61 9.67 -10.23
C ALA A 530 -13.17 8.77 -11.40
N ASN A 531 -11.86 8.65 -11.65
CA ASN A 531 -11.33 7.93 -12.80
C ASN A 531 -11.10 6.44 -12.51
N ARG A 532 -12.05 5.60 -12.94
CA ARG A 532 -11.99 4.14 -12.73
C ARG A 532 -10.82 3.48 -13.48
N TYR A 533 -10.47 4.00 -14.66
CA TYR A 533 -9.40 3.44 -15.48
C TYR A 533 -8.06 3.51 -14.74
N THR A 534 -7.72 4.67 -14.17
CA THR A 534 -6.45 4.85 -13.46
C THR A 534 -6.43 4.17 -12.09
N MET A 535 -7.48 4.36 -11.26
CA MET A 535 -7.50 3.88 -9.87
C MET A 535 -7.84 2.39 -9.73
N THR A 536 -8.63 1.82 -10.63
CA THR A 536 -9.04 0.41 -10.53
C THR A 536 -8.37 -0.45 -11.59
N GLU A 537 -8.52 -0.11 -12.87
CA GLU A 537 -8.03 -0.99 -13.95
C GLU A 537 -6.50 -1.03 -14.02
N ILE A 538 -5.85 0.12 -13.88
CA ILE A 538 -4.39 0.18 -13.84
C ILE A 538 -3.88 -0.17 -12.45
N LEU A 539 -4.12 0.69 -11.47
CA LEU A 539 -3.46 0.60 -10.17
C LEU A 539 -3.74 -0.72 -9.44
N LYS A 540 -5.01 -1.12 -9.33
CA LYS A 540 -5.40 -2.33 -8.57
C LYS A 540 -5.33 -3.59 -9.41
N ASN A 541 -5.86 -3.56 -10.63
CA ASN A 541 -5.98 -4.77 -11.43
C ASN A 541 -4.68 -5.09 -12.19
N ARG A 542 -4.02 -4.10 -12.79
CA ARG A 542 -2.79 -4.34 -13.57
C ARG A 542 -1.54 -4.32 -12.70
N TRP A 543 -1.35 -3.29 -11.87
CA TRP A 543 -0.17 -3.15 -11.01
C TRP A 543 -0.29 -3.87 -9.66
N LYS A 544 -1.47 -4.44 -9.35
CA LYS A 544 -1.70 -5.24 -8.15
C LYS A 544 -1.40 -4.51 -6.84
N HIS A 545 -1.54 -3.17 -6.83
CA HIS A 545 -1.38 -2.39 -5.61
C HIS A 545 -2.45 -2.79 -4.59
N ASP A 546 -2.01 -3.17 -3.39
CA ASP A 546 -2.85 -3.69 -2.31
C ASP A 546 -3.05 -2.71 -1.14
N GLY A 547 -2.46 -1.51 -1.24
CA GLY A 547 -2.77 -0.37 -0.40
C GLY A 547 -4.06 0.34 -0.81
N PHE A 548 -4.20 1.61 -0.44
CA PHE A 548 -5.41 2.40 -0.68
C PHE A 548 -5.14 3.74 -1.39
N VAL A 549 -6.17 4.27 -2.04
CA VAL A 549 -6.16 5.63 -2.60
C VAL A 549 -6.94 6.57 -1.68
N VAL A 550 -6.34 7.70 -1.31
CA VAL A 550 -6.99 8.80 -0.61
C VAL A 550 -7.35 9.91 -1.60
N SER A 551 -8.47 10.57 -1.38
CA SER A 551 -8.77 11.79 -2.13
C SER A 551 -7.80 12.90 -1.73
N ASP A 552 -7.49 13.80 -2.66
CA ASP A 552 -6.97 15.11 -2.24
C ASP A 552 -8.02 15.88 -1.41
N TRP A 553 -7.63 17.00 -0.84
CA TRP A 553 -8.43 17.79 0.10
C TRP A 553 -9.77 18.22 -0.51
N GLY A 554 -10.87 17.66 -0.03
CA GLY A 554 -12.21 17.97 -0.53
C GLY A 554 -12.46 17.52 -1.97
N ALA A 555 -11.58 16.70 -2.56
CA ALA A 555 -11.65 16.38 -3.99
C ALA A 555 -12.93 15.61 -4.36
N VAL A 556 -13.54 14.88 -3.41
CA VAL A 556 -14.83 14.21 -3.66
C VAL A 556 -15.93 15.23 -3.88
N GLU A 557 -16.07 16.26 -3.02
CA GLU A 557 -17.14 17.25 -3.22
C GLU A 557 -16.91 18.15 -4.44
N GLN A 558 -15.65 18.39 -4.81
CA GLN A 558 -15.28 19.19 -5.97
C GLN A 558 -15.72 18.55 -7.31
N LEU A 559 -16.05 17.25 -7.34
CA LEU A 559 -16.71 16.63 -8.49
C LEU A 559 -18.03 17.31 -8.86
N VAL A 560 -18.70 17.97 -7.90
CA VAL A 560 -19.87 18.81 -8.17
C VAL A 560 -19.47 20.08 -8.91
N ASN A 561 -18.40 20.74 -8.47
CA ASN A 561 -17.87 21.95 -9.12
C ASN A 561 -17.39 21.68 -10.55
N GLN A 562 -16.84 20.49 -10.80
CA GLN A 562 -16.42 20.02 -12.11
C GLN A 562 -17.59 19.56 -13.00
N GLY A 563 -18.81 19.52 -12.46
CA GLY A 563 -20.02 19.18 -13.23
C GLY A 563 -20.21 17.70 -13.53
N VAL A 564 -19.36 16.80 -13.00
CA VAL A 564 -19.52 15.34 -13.20
C VAL A 564 -20.54 14.72 -12.24
N ALA A 565 -20.92 15.43 -11.18
CA ALA A 565 -21.94 15.01 -10.21
C ALA A 565 -22.92 16.16 -9.89
N SER A 566 -24.20 15.84 -9.76
CA SER A 566 -25.25 16.80 -9.42
C SER A 566 -25.38 17.09 -7.92
N SER A 567 -24.76 16.25 -7.08
CA SER A 567 -24.83 16.37 -5.62
C SER A 567 -23.63 15.71 -4.96
N LYS A 568 -23.36 16.05 -3.69
CA LYS A 568 -22.29 15.41 -2.89
C LYS A 568 -22.51 13.90 -2.72
N LYS A 569 -23.76 13.43 -2.66
CA LYS A 569 -24.08 11.99 -2.62
C LYS A 569 -23.70 11.27 -3.92
N GLU A 570 -24.02 11.87 -5.06
CA GLU A 570 -23.61 11.32 -6.36
C GLU A 570 -22.09 11.37 -6.55
N ALA A 571 -21.45 12.45 -6.12
CA ALA A 571 -20.00 12.58 -6.14
C ALA A 571 -19.32 11.48 -5.31
N SER A 572 -19.82 11.22 -4.10
CA SER A 572 -19.36 10.15 -3.22
C SER A 572 -19.49 8.78 -3.89
N LEU A 573 -20.63 8.51 -4.54
CA LEU A 573 -20.86 7.28 -5.29
C LEU A 573 -19.82 7.10 -6.41
N LYS A 574 -19.60 8.14 -7.23
CA LYS A 574 -18.67 8.10 -8.37
C LYS A 574 -17.22 7.87 -7.92
N ALA A 575 -16.75 8.64 -6.94
CA ALA A 575 -15.40 8.47 -6.40
C ALA A 575 -15.20 7.06 -5.83
N PHE A 576 -16.14 6.58 -5.02
CA PHE A 576 -16.03 5.28 -4.36
C PHE A 576 -16.05 4.10 -5.34
N GLN A 577 -16.93 4.16 -6.36
CA GLN A 577 -17.00 3.18 -7.44
C GLN A 577 -15.77 3.22 -8.36
N ALA A 578 -15.15 4.38 -8.55
CA ALA A 578 -13.94 4.53 -9.36
C ALA A 578 -12.72 3.85 -8.73
N GLY A 579 -12.69 3.74 -7.40
CA GLY A 579 -11.57 3.16 -6.69
C GLY A 579 -10.98 4.05 -5.60
N MET A 580 -11.64 5.14 -5.21
CA MET A 580 -11.20 5.95 -4.09
C MET A 580 -11.61 5.27 -2.78
N GLU A 581 -10.65 5.00 -1.89
CA GLU A 581 -10.92 4.32 -0.61
C GLU A 581 -11.20 5.30 0.52
N MET A 582 -10.43 6.38 0.63
CA MET A 582 -10.51 7.30 1.76
C MET A 582 -10.90 8.71 1.31
N ASP A 583 -11.95 9.26 1.92
CA ASP A 583 -12.44 10.62 1.70
C ASP A 583 -11.77 11.59 2.67
N MET A 584 -10.98 12.52 2.13
CA MET A 584 -10.31 13.58 2.87
C MET A 584 -11.19 14.83 2.91
N MET A 585 -11.69 15.17 4.09
CA MET A 585 -12.41 16.42 4.41
C MET A 585 -13.71 16.72 3.65
N SER A 586 -14.11 15.95 2.63
CA SER A 586 -15.33 16.26 1.87
C SER A 586 -16.62 15.96 2.65
N HIS A 587 -16.54 15.08 3.66
CA HIS A 587 -17.69 14.51 4.38
C HIS A 587 -18.76 13.93 3.43
N GLY A 588 -18.29 13.23 2.40
CA GLY A 588 -19.14 12.48 1.48
C GLY A 588 -19.37 11.06 1.99
N TYR A 589 -18.31 10.40 2.47
CA TYR A 589 -18.39 8.98 2.78
C TYR A 589 -19.13 8.69 4.08
N ASP A 590 -18.77 9.40 5.15
CA ASP A 590 -19.46 9.39 6.46
C ASP A 590 -20.97 9.63 6.35
N LYS A 591 -21.40 10.54 5.46
CA LYS A 591 -22.80 10.91 5.29
C LYS A 591 -23.59 9.97 4.38
N TYR A 592 -22.97 9.44 3.32
CA TYR A 592 -23.74 8.84 2.22
C TYR A 592 -23.47 7.37 1.92
N LEU A 593 -22.35 6.76 2.34
CA LEU A 593 -22.07 5.37 1.96
C LEU A 593 -23.07 4.37 2.54
N ALA A 594 -23.53 4.57 3.78
CA ALA A 594 -24.52 3.69 4.40
C ALA A 594 -25.85 3.68 3.63
N ASP A 595 -26.29 4.85 3.16
CA ASP A 595 -27.50 4.98 2.34
C ASP A 595 -27.29 4.39 0.95
N LEU A 596 -26.16 4.67 0.31
CA LEU A 596 -25.83 4.10 -1.00
C LEU A 596 -25.75 2.57 -0.99
N LEU A 597 -25.33 1.97 0.13
CA LEU A 597 -25.36 0.51 0.33
C LEU A 597 -26.80 0.01 0.46
N LYS A 598 -27.64 0.65 1.30
CA LYS A 598 -29.06 0.30 1.45
C LYS A 598 -29.83 0.43 0.15
N GLU A 599 -29.48 1.40 -0.70
CA GLU A 599 -30.04 1.62 -2.03
C GLU A 599 -29.50 0.64 -3.09
N GLY A 600 -28.54 -0.23 -2.75
CA GLY A 600 -27.92 -1.16 -3.70
C GLY A 600 -27.05 -0.49 -4.76
N LYS A 601 -26.63 0.76 -4.55
CA LYS A 601 -25.74 1.51 -5.47
C LYS A 601 -24.27 1.12 -5.29
N ILE A 602 -23.91 0.62 -4.11
CA ILE A 602 -22.61 0.00 -3.82
C ILE A 602 -22.84 -1.38 -3.20
N SER A 603 -21.87 -2.30 -3.34
CA SER A 603 -21.94 -3.63 -2.72
C SER A 603 -21.20 -3.67 -1.39
N GLU A 604 -21.62 -4.56 -0.49
CA GLU A 604 -20.90 -4.80 0.77
C GLU A 604 -19.49 -5.33 0.50
N GLU A 605 -19.30 -6.15 -0.54
CA GLU A 605 -17.99 -6.64 -0.95
C GLU A 605 -17.03 -5.48 -1.28
N ARG A 606 -17.49 -4.47 -2.04
CA ARG A 606 -16.68 -3.29 -2.37
C ARG A 606 -16.34 -2.46 -1.14
N LEU A 607 -17.30 -2.30 -0.22
CA LEU A 607 -17.06 -1.65 1.07
C LEU A 607 -16.01 -2.41 1.89
N ASN A 608 -16.16 -3.74 2.00
CA ASN A 608 -15.22 -4.57 2.73
C ASN A 608 -13.82 -4.52 2.08
N ASP A 609 -13.69 -4.55 0.75
CA ASP A 609 -12.40 -4.38 0.06
C ASP A 609 -11.73 -3.04 0.39
N ALA A 610 -12.47 -1.94 0.33
CA ALA A 610 -11.95 -0.61 0.68
C ALA A 610 -11.43 -0.56 2.11
N VAL A 611 -12.19 -1.11 3.07
CA VAL A 611 -11.80 -1.19 4.48
C VAL A 611 -10.59 -2.09 4.68
N ARG A 612 -10.52 -3.25 4.02
CA ARG A 612 -9.34 -4.16 4.10
C ARG A 612 -8.06 -3.43 3.71
N ARG A 613 -8.08 -2.60 2.68
CA ARG A 613 -6.91 -1.84 2.20
C ARG A 613 -6.40 -0.85 3.24
N VAL A 614 -7.30 -0.10 3.88
CA VAL A 614 -6.92 0.83 4.97
C VAL A 614 -6.38 0.07 6.18
N LEU A 615 -7.06 -0.98 6.62
CA LEU A 615 -6.63 -1.78 7.77
C LEU A 615 -5.29 -2.46 7.52
N ARG A 616 -5.02 -2.97 6.31
CA ARG A 616 -3.74 -3.56 5.93
C ARG A 616 -2.58 -2.60 6.14
N VAL A 617 -2.73 -1.33 5.75
CA VAL A 617 -1.71 -0.30 5.98
C VAL A 617 -1.51 -0.06 7.49
N LYS A 618 -2.59 0.01 8.29
CA LYS A 618 -2.50 0.13 9.76
C LYS A 618 -1.75 -1.04 10.41
N PHE A 619 -1.99 -2.27 9.96
CA PHE A 619 -1.25 -3.45 10.42
C PHE A 619 0.23 -3.40 10.00
N ARG A 620 0.53 -3.02 8.75
CA ARG A 620 1.91 -2.88 8.26
C ARG A 620 2.71 -1.84 9.03
N LEU A 621 2.07 -0.76 9.47
CA LEU A 621 2.65 0.28 10.34
C LEU A 621 2.81 -0.14 11.81
N GLY A 622 2.40 -1.37 12.16
CA GLY A 622 2.47 -1.91 13.52
C GLY A 622 1.52 -1.25 14.51
N LEU A 623 0.55 -0.44 14.05
CA LEU A 623 -0.27 0.40 14.94
C LEU A 623 -1.21 -0.39 15.84
N PHE A 624 -1.56 -1.63 15.49
CA PHE A 624 -2.36 -2.50 16.37
C PHE A 624 -1.55 -3.04 17.55
N ASP A 625 -0.24 -3.14 17.38
CA ASP A 625 0.66 -3.80 18.33
C ASP A 625 1.42 -2.74 19.17
N ASN A 626 1.81 -1.63 18.55
CA ASN A 626 2.44 -0.47 19.18
C ASN A 626 1.72 0.82 18.75
N PRO A 627 0.53 1.12 19.30
CA PRO A 627 -0.29 2.23 18.83
C PRO A 627 0.25 3.61 19.18
N TYR A 628 1.15 3.76 20.16
CA TYR A 628 1.52 5.05 20.75
C TYR A 628 2.89 5.57 20.31
N THR A 629 3.01 6.89 20.20
CA THR A 629 4.28 7.58 19.93
C THR A 629 5.00 7.87 21.24
N LYS A 630 6.29 7.54 21.32
CA LYS A 630 7.11 7.85 22.51
C LYS A 630 7.30 9.36 22.64
N LYS A 631 7.28 9.86 23.88
CA LYS A 631 7.65 11.25 24.16
C LYS A 631 9.15 11.44 23.96
N SER A 632 9.53 12.56 23.35
CA SER A 632 10.92 12.99 23.16
C SER A 632 10.96 14.52 23.07
N THR A 633 12.10 15.13 23.35
CA THR A 633 12.26 16.59 23.23
C THR A 633 12.43 17.04 21.78
N GLU A 634 12.47 18.35 21.52
CA GLU A 634 12.82 18.85 20.18
C GLU A 634 14.28 18.54 19.84
N GLU A 635 15.20 18.65 20.81
CA GLU A 635 16.65 18.43 20.61
C GLU A 635 17.00 16.98 20.28
N GLU A 636 16.22 16.02 20.78
CA GLU A 636 16.39 14.60 20.46
C GLU A 636 15.86 14.23 19.06
N ARG A 637 14.95 15.05 18.52
CA ARG A 637 14.23 14.75 17.28
C ARG A 637 14.76 15.49 16.08
N PHE A 638 14.99 16.79 16.22
CA PHE A 638 15.09 17.72 15.11
C PHE A 638 16.47 18.33 14.98
N LEU A 639 16.83 18.73 13.76
CA LEU A 639 18.05 19.50 13.47
C LEU A 639 19.32 18.84 14.03
N LEU A 640 19.32 17.51 14.11
CA LEU A 640 20.47 16.75 14.59
C LEU A 640 21.69 17.10 13.72
N PRO A 641 22.92 17.10 14.28
CA PRO A 641 24.11 17.43 13.51
C PRO A 641 24.25 16.62 12.21
N SER A 642 23.94 15.32 12.25
CA SER A 642 23.92 14.45 11.07
C SER A 642 22.82 14.82 10.07
N SER A 643 21.66 15.26 10.55
CA SER A 643 20.56 15.73 9.69
C SER A 643 20.95 17.00 8.93
N LEU A 644 21.61 17.94 9.63
CA LEU A 644 22.12 19.19 9.05
C LEU A 644 23.28 18.96 8.09
N GLU A 645 24.10 17.93 8.31
CA GLU A 645 25.16 17.53 7.37
C GLU A 645 24.57 17.06 6.04
N ILE A 646 23.55 16.19 6.08
CA ILE A 646 22.81 15.76 4.89
C ILE A 646 22.16 16.96 4.20
N ALA A 647 21.54 17.88 4.96
CA ALA A 647 20.91 19.08 4.39
C ALA A 647 21.93 19.98 3.70
N GLY A 648 23.11 20.17 4.31
CA GLY A 648 24.21 20.91 3.71
C GLY A 648 24.73 20.25 2.44
N LYS A 649 24.90 18.93 2.43
CA LYS A 649 25.40 18.19 1.26
C LYS A 649 24.39 18.14 0.12
N LEU A 650 23.12 17.98 0.41
CA LEU A 650 22.07 18.01 -0.62
C LEU A 650 21.94 19.41 -1.22
N ALA A 651 21.98 20.47 -0.40
CA ALA A 651 22.01 21.84 -0.92
C ALA A 651 23.26 22.12 -1.76
N GLU A 652 24.43 21.64 -1.33
CA GLU A 652 25.68 21.72 -2.09
C GLU A 652 25.55 21.13 -3.50
N GLU A 653 25.02 19.92 -3.61
CA GLU A 653 24.90 19.24 -4.90
C GLU A 653 23.75 19.79 -5.76
N SER A 654 22.78 20.48 -5.16
CA SER A 654 21.58 21.01 -5.85
C SER A 654 21.81 22.37 -6.52
N VAL A 655 22.84 23.14 -6.12
CA VAL A 655 23.14 24.45 -6.70
C VAL A 655 23.69 24.30 -8.12
N VAL A 656 23.10 25.06 -9.05
CA VAL A 656 23.45 25.01 -10.48
C VAL A 656 24.15 26.29 -10.90
N LEU A 657 25.38 26.17 -11.39
CA LEU A 657 26.07 27.27 -12.05
C LEU A 657 25.59 27.38 -13.49
N LEU A 658 24.73 28.36 -13.78
CA LEU A 658 24.13 28.52 -15.12
C LEU A 658 25.07 29.25 -16.08
N LYS A 659 25.82 30.23 -15.57
CA LYS A 659 26.73 31.08 -16.35
C LYS A 659 27.94 31.47 -15.50
N ASN A 660 29.12 31.53 -16.12
CA ASN A 660 30.35 32.03 -15.51
C ASN A 660 31.31 32.60 -16.57
N GLU A 661 31.10 33.85 -16.97
CA GLU A 661 31.99 34.57 -17.88
C GLU A 661 33.25 35.06 -17.17
N ASP A 662 34.35 35.14 -17.92
CA ASP A 662 35.65 35.67 -17.49
C ASP A 662 36.18 35.02 -16.19
N ASN A 663 35.68 33.83 -15.84
CA ASN A 663 35.94 33.12 -14.59
C ASN A 663 35.75 34.01 -13.35
N VAL A 664 34.71 34.84 -13.35
CA VAL A 664 34.40 35.74 -12.21
C VAL A 664 34.12 34.96 -10.92
N LEU A 665 33.61 33.74 -11.03
CA LEU A 665 33.57 32.76 -9.95
C LEU A 665 34.65 31.67 -10.14
N PRO A 666 35.27 31.19 -9.06
CA PRO A 666 34.99 31.56 -7.66
C PRO A 666 35.56 32.93 -7.24
N LEU A 667 34.96 33.54 -6.23
CA LEU A 667 35.36 34.83 -5.66
C LEU A 667 36.75 34.76 -5.01
N SER A 668 37.54 35.82 -5.21
CA SER A 668 38.83 35.95 -4.52
C SER A 668 38.64 36.23 -3.03
N ALA A 669 39.55 35.68 -2.21
CA ALA A 669 39.56 35.87 -0.76
C ALA A 669 39.89 37.32 -0.32
N SER A 670 40.24 38.24 -1.22
CA SER A 670 40.57 39.64 -0.88
C SER A 670 39.56 40.65 -1.46
N ALA A 671 38.48 40.17 -2.08
CA ALA A 671 37.49 41.03 -2.72
C ALA A 671 36.65 41.81 -1.70
N LYS A 672 36.30 43.06 -2.02
CA LYS A 672 35.17 43.75 -1.37
C LYS A 672 33.89 43.33 -2.07
N ILE A 673 32.98 42.69 -1.34
CA ILE A 673 31.79 42.06 -1.90
C ILE A 673 30.56 42.84 -1.47
N ALA A 674 29.83 43.41 -2.43
CA ALA A 674 28.51 43.98 -2.21
C ALA A 674 27.45 42.88 -2.28
N VAL A 675 26.79 42.56 -1.16
CA VAL A 675 25.63 41.67 -1.12
C VAL A 675 24.37 42.54 -1.21
N ILE A 676 23.71 42.52 -2.35
CA ILE A 676 22.58 43.41 -2.65
C ILE A 676 21.35 42.60 -3.04
N GLY A 677 20.17 42.97 -2.55
CA GLY A 677 18.90 42.40 -2.99
C GLY A 677 18.08 41.75 -1.87
N PRO A 678 16.78 41.51 -2.11
CA PRO A 678 15.84 41.08 -1.07
C PRO A 678 16.11 39.69 -0.49
N ILE A 679 16.89 38.84 -1.19
CA ILE A 679 17.24 37.48 -0.74
C ILE A 679 18.45 37.46 0.20
N GLY A 680 19.37 38.44 0.12
CA GLY A 680 20.69 38.33 0.76
C GLY A 680 20.67 37.98 2.25
N LYS A 681 19.80 38.62 3.04
CA LYS A 681 19.58 38.33 4.47
C LYS A 681 18.27 37.60 4.77
N ASN A 682 17.53 37.17 3.75
CA ASN A 682 16.24 36.54 3.94
C ASN A 682 16.41 35.08 4.42
N LYS A 683 15.62 34.68 5.41
CA LYS A 683 15.58 33.32 5.94
C LYS A 683 14.28 32.60 5.55
N TRP A 684 13.15 33.27 5.76
CA TRP A 684 11.82 32.72 5.52
C TRP A 684 11.63 32.17 4.10
N ASN A 685 12.04 32.91 3.08
CA ASN A 685 11.83 32.51 1.69
C ASN A 685 12.77 31.39 1.23
N LEU A 686 13.92 31.19 1.88
CA LEU A 686 14.85 30.10 1.56
C LEU A 686 14.31 28.72 1.95
N LEU A 687 13.31 28.65 2.84
CA LEU A 687 12.62 27.41 3.19
C LEU A 687 11.77 26.84 2.05
N GLY A 688 11.33 27.68 1.11
CA GLY A 688 10.42 27.28 0.04
C GLY A 688 9.01 26.89 0.47
N SER A 689 8.14 26.60 -0.52
CA SER A 689 6.76 26.16 -0.29
C SER A 689 6.71 24.78 0.36
N TRP A 690 5.67 24.45 1.12
CA TRP A 690 5.52 23.13 1.79
C TRP A 690 6.68 22.75 2.73
N SER A 691 7.12 23.71 3.54
CA SER A 691 8.28 23.58 4.43
C SER A 691 8.01 22.82 5.75
N GLY A 692 6.93 22.04 5.84
CA GLY A 692 6.51 21.35 7.08
C GLY A 692 6.48 22.28 8.30
N HIS A 693 7.22 21.90 9.35
CA HIS A 693 7.44 22.66 10.58
C HIS A 693 8.72 23.51 10.58
N GLY A 694 9.32 23.76 9.42
CA GLY A 694 10.47 24.64 9.26
C GLY A 694 10.23 26.04 9.85
N ARG A 695 11.24 26.57 10.54
CA ARG A 695 11.22 27.92 11.13
C ARG A 695 12.38 28.71 10.54
N ASP A 696 12.15 30.00 10.32
CA ASP A 696 13.16 30.91 9.78
C ASP A 696 14.37 31.08 10.71
N GLY A 697 14.17 30.96 12.03
CA GLY A 697 15.23 31.05 13.04
C GLY A 697 16.39 30.05 12.84
N ASP A 698 16.14 28.88 12.26
CA ASP A 698 17.16 27.83 12.05
C ASP A 698 17.84 27.90 10.68
N VAL A 699 17.37 28.80 9.81
CA VAL A 699 17.93 28.96 8.48
C VAL A 699 19.22 29.76 8.57
N VAL A 700 20.27 29.25 7.92
CA VAL A 700 21.46 30.04 7.60
C VAL A 700 21.17 30.83 6.33
N SER A 701 21.03 32.14 6.46
CA SER A 701 20.87 33.04 5.30
C SER A 701 22.12 33.06 4.43
N VAL A 702 21.97 33.52 3.19
CA VAL A 702 23.11 33.69 2.26
C VAL A 702 24.18 34.60 2.89
N TYR A 703 23.77 35.72 3.49
CA TYR A 703 24.70 36.66 4.12
C TYR A 703 25.44 36.04 5.32
N GLU A 704 24.77 35.29 6.19
CA GLU A 704 25.42 34.62 7.33
C GLU A 704 26.42 33.55 6.86
N GLY A 705 26.07 32.80 5.80
CA GLY A 705 26.99 31.85 5.18
C GLY A 705 28.25 32.54 4.65
N LEU A 706 28.09 33.66 3.94
CA LEU A 706 29.20 34.47 3.43
C LEU A 706 30.04 35.07 4.54
N GLU A 707 29.41 35.60 5.58
CA GLU A 707 30.09 36.18 6.74
C GLU A 707 30.98 35.13 7.43
N ALA A 708 30.50 33.90 7.57
CA ALA A 708 31.29 32.80 8.12
C ALA A 708 32.43 32.37 7.18
N GLU A 709 32.19 32.24 5.87
CA GLU A 709 33.18 31.75 4.90
C GLU A 709 34.34 32.74 4.66
N PHE A 710 34.00 34.03 4.59
CA PHE A 710 34.91 35.13 4.25
C PHE A 710 35.42 35.92 5.46
N LYS A 711 35.11 35.47 6.68
CA LYS A 711 35.60 36.09 7.91
C LYS A 711 37.10 36.34 7.84
N ASP A 712 37.52 37.57 8.14
CA ASP A 712 38.90 38.04 8.14
C ASP A 712 39.63 37.96 6.77
N LYS A 713 38.93 37.57 5.70
CA LYS A 713 39.46 37.46 4.33
C LYS A 713 38.95 38.62 3.46
N SER A 714 37.64 38.79 3.39
CA SER A 714 36.97 39.78 2.53
C SER A 714 36.10 40.75 3.33
N ARG A 715 35.89 41.95 2.79
CA ARG A 715 34.94 42.91 3.36
C ARG A 715 33.57 42.74 2.70
N LEU A 716 32.57 42.37 3.48
CA LEU A 716 31.18 42.33 3.03
C LEU A 716 30.51 43.69 3.27
N LEU A 717 29.78 44.17 2.27
CA LEU A 717 28.91 45.34 2.35
C LEU A 717 27.50 44.90 1.97
N TYR A 718 26.47 45.43 2.63
CA TYR A 718 25.09 45.02 2.40
C TYR A 718 24.20 46.22 2.09
N ALA A 719 23.29 46.05 1.14
CA ALA A 719 22.13 46.91 0.96
C ALA A 719 20.93 46.05 0.53
N LYS A 720 19.73 46.34 1.04
CA LYS A 720 18.53 45.61 0.59
C LYS A 720 18.22 45.92 -0.88
N GLY A 721 18.39 47.18 -1.30
CA GLY A 721 18.13 47.65 -2.66
C GLY A 721 16.65 47.81 -2.98
N CYS A 722 15.89 46.71 -2.95
CA CYS A 722 14.45 46.70 -3.21
C CYS A 722 13.71 45.64 -2.38
N ASP A 723 12.39 45.68 -2.38
CA ASP A 723 11.57 44.53 -1.99
C ASP A 723 11.39 43.55 -3.17
N PHE A 724 10.75 42.42 -2.93
CA PHE A 724 10.47 41.40 -3.95
C PHE A 724 9.56 41.93 -5.08
N GLU A 725 8.63 42.83 -4.76
CA GLU A 725 7.64 43.41 -5.67
C GLU A 725 7.32 44.87 -5.29
N GLY A 726 6.53 45.55 -6.10
CA GLY A 726 6.16 46.95 -5.92
C GLY A 726 6.97 47.90 -6.82
N GLU A 727 6.93 49.19 -6.50
CA GLU A 727 7.54 50.26 -7.30
C GLU A 727 8.49 51.14 -6.47
N ASP A 728 8.79 50.77 -5.22
CA ASP A 728 9.66 51.54 -4.33
C ASP A 728 11.14 51.40 -4.71
N GLU A 729 11.67 52.43 -5.36
CA GLU A 729 13.07 52.55 -5.77
C GLU A 729 13.94 53.30 -4.73
N SER A 730 13.40 53.66 -3.55
CA SER A 730 14.12 54.48 -2.56
C SER A 730 15.42 53.84 -2.04
N GLY A 731 15.50 52.51 -2.05
CA GLY A 731 16.71 51.74 -1.68
C GLY A 731 17.79 51.68 -2.75
N PHE A 732 17.55 52.15 -3.98
CA PHE A 732 18.50 52.03 -5.09
C PHE A 732 19.76 52.87 -4.86
N ALA A 733 19.61 54.08 -4.32
CA ALA A 733 20.74 54.98 -4.08
C ALA A 733 21.76 54.37 -3.10
N GLU A 734 21.27 53.74 -2.02
CA GLU A 734 22.12 53.01 -1.06
C GLU A 734 22.82 51.82 -1.73
N ALA A 735 22.07 51.01 -2.49
CA ALA A 735 22.61 49.85 -3.20
C ALA A 735 23.71 50.24 -4.19
N VAL A 736 23.52 51.30 -4.97
CA VAL A 736 24.54 51.84 -5.89
C VAL A 736 25.75 52.36 -5.11
N ALA A 737 25.57 52.99 -3.95
CA ALA A 737 26.69 53.46 -3.13
C ALA A 737 27.53 52.30 -2.56
N VAL A 738 26.87 51.22 -2.13
CA VAL A 738 27.51 49.98 -1.67
C VAL A 738 28.25 49.28 -2.82
N ALA A 739 27.63 49.20 -4.00
CA ALA A 739 28.24 48.62 -5.19
C ALA A 739 29.51 49.37 -5.62
N LYS A 740 29.49 50.71 -5.65
CA LYS A 740 30.66 51.53 -6.03
C LYS A 740 31.86 51.34 -5.09
N GLN A 741 31.62 51.01 -3.83
CA GLN A 741 32.66 50.73 -2.82
C GLN A 741 33.22 49.30 -2.90
N SER A 742 32.64 48.46 -3.75
CA SER A 742 32.95 47.03 -3.85
C SER A 742 33.71 46.71 -5.13
N ASP A 743 34.35 45.55 -5.17
CA ASP A 743 35.04 45.02 -6.35
C ASP A 743 34.09 44.18 -7.20
N VAL A 744 33.10 43.54 -6.56
CA VAL A 744 32.09 42.67 -7.17
C VAL A 744 30.74 42.85 -6.49
N ILE A 745 29.66 42.69 -7.26
CA ILE A 745 28.28 42.71 -6.77
C ILE A 745 27.74 41.29 -6.77
N LEU A 746 27.36 40.79 -5.60
CA LEU A 746 26.50 39.62 -5.45
C LEU A 746 25.05 40.08 -5.35
N LEU A 747 24.35 40.01 -6.47
CA LEU A 747 22.96 40.44 -6.60
C LEU A 747 22.02 39.26 -6.31
N CYS A 748 21.38 39.27 -5.15
CA CYS A 748 20.53 38.20 -4.63
C CYS A 748 19.05 38.49 -4.92
N LEU A 749 18.51 37.93 -6.00
CA LEU A 749 17.14 38.12 -6.49
C LEU A 749 16.34 36.82 -6.46
N GLY A 750 15.03 36.90 -6.64
CA GLY A 750 14.20 35.70 -6.74
C GLY A 750 12.73 35.90 -6.38
N GLU A 751 12.13 34.81 -5.93
CA GLU A 751 10.71 34.71 -5.62
C GLU A 751 10.46 34.52 -4.12
N LYS A 752 9.30 34.96 -3.63
CA LYS A 752 8.83 34.61 -2.29
C LYS A 752 8.46 33.13 -2.23
N LYS A 753 8.58 32.49 -1.06
CA LYS A 753 8.16 31.08 -0.91
C LYS A 753 6.67 30.83 -1.20
N THR A 754 5.84 31.87 -1.12
CA THR A 754 4.40 31.80 -1.40
C THR A 754 4.06 32.10 -2.86
N TRP A 755 5.06 32.34 -3.72
CA TRP A 755 4.85 32.50 -5.16
C TRP A 755 5.00 31.18 -5.92
N SER A 756 5.38 30.12 -5.23
CA SER A 756 5.41 28.73 -5.69
C SER A 756 4.63 27.86 -4.69
N GLY A 757 4.42 26.59 -5.05
CA GLY A 757 3.53 25.68 -4.35
C GLY A 757 2.08 25.81 -4.80
N GLU A 758 1.19 25.27 -3.99
CA GLU A 758 -0.23 25.17 -4.27
C GLU A 758 -0.91 26.54 -4.46
N ASN A 759 -1.76 26.65 -5.49
CA ASN A 759 -2.52 27.84 -5.88
C ASN A 759 -1.66 29.09 -6.17
N ALA A 760 -0.36 28.89 -6.44
CA ALA A 760 0.60 29.96 -6.66
C ALA A 760 1.05 30.03 -8.13
N SER A 761 0.10 29.90 -9.06
CA SER A 761 0.39 29.98 -10.49
C SER A 761 0.78 31.41 -10.89
N ARG A 762 1.79 31.56 -11.76
CA ARG A 762 2.22 32.88 -12.26
C ARG A 762 2.03 32.97 -13.77
N SER A 763 1.38 34.04 -14.24
CA SER A 763 1.17 34.28 -15.68
C SER A 763 2.46 34.64 -16.43
N THR A 764 3.51 35.02 -15.70
CA THR A 764 4.83 35.34 -16.24
C THR A 764 5.92 34.66 -15.41
N LEU A 765 6.95 34.16 -16.09
CA LEU A 765 8.17 33.63 -15.46
C LEU A 765 9.21 34.71 -15.18
N ALA A 766 8.94 35.96 -15.57
CA ALA A 766 9.81 37.08 -15.25
C ALA A 766 9.78 37.40 -13.75
N LEU A 767 10.92 37.85 -13.23
CA LEU A 767 10.94 38.50 -11.92
C LEU A 767 10.18 39.83 -11.98
N PRO A 768 9.58 40.27 -10.86
CA PRO A 768 8.96 41.59 -10.79
C PRO A 768 9.91 42.70 -11.23
N GLN A 769 9.36 43.69 -11.93
CA GLN A 769 10.13 44.72 -12.63
C GLN A 769 11.08 45.50 -11.70
N ILE A 770 10.72 45.70 -10.42
CA ILE A 770 11.59 46.39 -9.45
C ILE A 770 12.94 45.71 -9.26
N GLN A 771 12.98 44.37 -9.28
CA GLN A 771 14.22 43.60 -9.16
C GLN A 771 15.07 43.72 -10.43
N GLU A 772 14.43 43.69 -11.61
CA GLU A 772 15.13 43.90 -12.88
C GLU A 772 15.69 45.32 -12.99
N LYS A 773 14.92 46.34 -12.59
CA LYS A 773 15.38 47.74 -12.54
C LYS A 773 16.58 47.92 -11.62
N LEU A 774 16.58 47.27 -10.45
CA LEU A 774 17.74 47.29 -9.55
C LEU A 774 18.99 46.73 -10.25
N ALA A 775 18.87 45.60 -10.96
CA ALA A 775 19.98 45.04 -11.73
C ALA A 775 20.51 46.02 -12.79
N MET A 776 19.60 46.69 -13.52
CA MET A 776 19.95 47.68 -14.54
C MET A 776 20.65 48.91 -13.94
N GLU A 777 20.24 49.40 -12.77
CA GLU A 777 20.95 50.50 -12.09
C GLU A 777 22.33 50.08 -11.58
N LEU A 778 22.46 48.88 -11.04
CA LEU A 778 23.73 48.34 -10.58
C LEU A 778 24.71 48.13 -11.75
N GLN A 779 24.22 47.72 -12.91
CA GLN A 779 25.04 47.56 -14.11
C GLN A 779 25.78 48.86 -14.48
N LYS A 780 25.15 50.03 -14.29
CA LYS A 780 25.75 51.35 -14.58
C LYS A 780 26.99 51.65 -13.74
N THR A 781 27.23 50.92 -12.65
CA THR A 781 28.44 51.07 -11.85
C THR A 781 29.69 50.49 -12.51
N GLY A 782 29.53 49.66 -13.55
CA GLY A 782 30.61 48.97 -14.25
C GLY A 782 31.26 47.84 -13.44
N LYS A 783 30.73 47.50 -12.26
CA LYS A 783 31.20 46.38 -11.44
C LYS A 783 30.62 45.06 -11.96
N PRO A 784 31.38 43.95 -11.92
CA PRO A 784 30.87 42.65 -12.30
C PRO A 784 29.71 42.24 -11.38
N ILE A 785 28.59 41.84 -11.98
CA ILE A 785 27.41 41.33 -11.27
C ILE A 785 27.42 39.81 -11.33
N ILE A 786 27.35 39.18 -10.16
CA ILE A 786 27.06 37.77 -9.96
C ILE A 786 25.63 37.70 -9.47
N LEU A 787 24.75 37.13 -10.28
CA LEU A 787 23.34 36.97 -9.96
C LEU A 787 23.14 35.65 -9.21
N LEU A 788 22.60 35.74 -8.00
CA LEU A 788 22.20 34.61 -7.18
C LEU A 788 20.66 34.54 -7.17
N LEU A 789 20.10 33.41 -7.61
CA LEU A 789 18.66 33.24 -7.85
C LEU A 789 18.05 32.25 -6.86
N SER A 790 17.02 32.69 -6.12
CA SER A 790 16.22 31.84 -5.25
C SER A 790 14.76 31.80 -5.68
N ASN A 791 14.31 30.70 -6.30
CA ASN A 791 12.98 30.55 -6.89
C ASN A 791 12.46 29.10 -6.81
N GLY A 792 11.15 28.94 -7.00
CA GLY A 792 10.48 27.62 -6.97
C GLY A 792 10.24 27.00 -8.35
N ARG A 793 10.65 27.67 -9.43
CA ARG A 793 10.35 27.32 -10.82
C ARG A 793 11.46 27.83 -11.75
N PRO A 794 11.55 27.37 -13.01
CA PRO A 794 12.38 28.04 -14.01
C PRO A 794 11.90 29.48 -14.25
N LEU A 795 12.86 30.40 -14.44
CA LEU A 795 12.60 31.82 -14.66
C LEU A 795 12.91 32.25 -16.10
N GLU A 796 12.22 33.29 -16.55
CA GLU A 796 12.60 34.04 -17.75
C GLU A 796 13.75 34.99 -17.39
N LEU A 797 14.95 34.71 -17.91
CA LEU A 797 16.17 35.46 -17.56
C LEU A 797 16.77 36.25 -18.73
N ASN A 798 16.11 36.34 -19.88
CA ASN A 798 16.63 37.02 -21.08
C ASN A 798 17.03 38.50 -20.86
N ARG A 799 16.47 39.18 -19.84
CA ARG A 799 16.85 40.55 -19.45
C ARG A 799 17.98 40.61 -18.41
N LEU A 800 18.10 39.59 -17.57
CA LEU A 800 19.08 39.55 -16.48
C LEU A 800 20.38 38.84 -16.87
N GLU A 801 20.31 37.90 -17.81
CA GLU A 801 21.47 37.15 -18.29
C GLU A 801 22.54 38.04 -18.94
N PRO A 802 22.19 39.03 -19.80
CA PRO A 802 23.19 39.88 -20.45
C PRO A 802 23.91 40.83 -19.50
N VAL A 803 23.31 41.17 -18.35
CA VAL A 803 23.91 42.07 -17.36
C VAL A 803 24.70 41.33 -16.28
N SER A 804 24.62 40.00 -16.26
CA SER A 804 25.24 39.14 -15.26
C SER A 804 26.47 38.44 -15.82
N LYS A 805 27.60 38.57 -15.12
CA LYS A 805 28.84 37.86 -15.45
C LYS A 805 28.81 36.42 -14.97
N ALA A 806 28.15 36.14 -13.87
CA ALA A 806 27.81 34.77 -13.47
C ALA A 806 26.37 34.70 -12.98
N ILE A 807 25.76 33.51 -13.10
CA ILE A 807 24.43 33.22 -12.60
C ILE A 807 24.49 31.90 -11.85
N VAL A 808 24.07 31.92 -10.59
CA VAL A 808 24.02 30.77 -9.70
C VAL A 808 22.57 30.58 -9.25
N GLU A 809 21.97 29.48 -9.68
CA GLU A 809 20.64 29.05 -9.26
C GLU A 809 20.76 28.25 -7.96
N ILE A 810 20.19 28.79 -6.88
CA ILE A 810 20.21 28.16 -5.55
C ILE A 810 18.86 27.58 -5.16
N TRP A 811 17.83 27.75 -6.00
CA TRP A 811 16.45 27.36 -5.72
C TRP A 811 16.00 27.91 -4.37
N GLN A 812 15.21 27.14 -3.62
CA GLN A 812 14.93 27.39 -2.21
C GLN A 812 15.65 26.30 -1.41
N PRO A 813 16.83 26.59 -0.83
CA PRO A 813 17.82 25.58 -0.44
C PRO A 813 17.61 24.96 0.96
N GLY A 814 16.59 25.39 1.71
CA GLY A 814 16.31 24.87 3.04
C GLY A 814 17.23 25.43 4.15
N VAL A 815 17.19 24.80 5.33
CA VAL A 815 17.77 25.34 6.58
C VAL A 815 19.30 25.51 6.52
N ALA A 816 20.00 24.58 5.88
CA ALA A 816 21.46 24.58 5.81
C ALA A 816 22.02 25.40 4.64
N GLY A 817 21.16 25.91 3.73
CA GLY A 817 21.51 26.37 2.39
C GLY A 817 22.59 27.44 2.31
N GLY A 818 22.63 28.41 3.23
CA GLY A 818 23.60 29.51 3.18
C GLY A 818 25.07 29.07 3.22
N LYS A 819 25.40 28.00 3.97
CA LYS A 819 26.77 27.48 4.10
C LYS A 819 27.35 26.91 2.80
N PRO A 820 26.71 25.94 2.11
CA PRO A 820 27.21 25.43 0.84
C PRO A 820 27.22 26.49 -0.26
N ILE A 821 26.25 27.41 -0.28
CA ILE A 821 26.24 28.54 -1.24
C ILE A 821 27.51 29.39 -1.08
N ALA A 822 27.88 29.75 0.15
CA ALA A 822 29.12 30.49 0.39
C ALA A 822 30.38 29.68 0.03
N GLY A 823 30.38 28.37 0.29
CA GLY A 823 31.45 27.46 -0.14
C GLY A 823 31.61 27.39 -1.66
N ILE A 824 30.51 27.44 -2.41
CA ILE A 824 30.52 27.52 -3.89
C ILE A 824 31.07 28.88 -4.32
N LEU A 825 30.52 29.97 -3.79
CA LEU A 825 30.94 31.32 -4.17
C LEU A 825 32.43 31.58 -3.87
N SER A 826 33.00 30.99 -2.81
CA SER A 826 34.43 31.06 -2.49
C SER A 826 35.31 30.04 -3.23
N GLY A 827 34.70 29.06 -3.91
CA GLY A 827 35.42 27.99 -4.60
C GLY A 827 35.99 26.90 -3.69
N ARG A 828 35.63 26.89 -2.39
CA ARG A 828 35.87 25.74 -1.51
C ARG A 828 35.10 24.51 -1.98
N ILE A 829 33.96 24.74 -2.63
CA ILE A 829 33.10 23.74 -3.25
C ILE A 829 33.06 24.02 -4.75
N ASN A 830 33.21 22.97 -5.56
CA ASN A 830 32.98 23.04 -7.00
C ASN A 830 31.50 22.70 -7.28
N PRO A 831 30.70 23.59 -7.91
CA PRO A 831 29.31 23.31 -8.21
C PRO A 831 29.20 22.11 -9.16
N SER A 832 28.22 21.25 -8.88
CA SER A 832 27.97 20.02 -9.64
C SER A 832 26.50 19.78 -9.98
N GLY A 833 25.62 20.71 -9.60
CA GLY A 833 24.21 20.62 -9.95
C GLY A 833 24.01 20.81 -11.45
N LYS A 834 23.06 20.09 -12.03
CA LYS A 834 22.61 20.25 -13.42
C LYS A 834 21.09 20.32 -13.46
N LEU A 835 20.51 21.18 -14.28
CA LEU A 835 19.08 21.42 -14.35
C LEU A 835 18.27 20.14 -14.62
N ALA A 836 17.28 19.86 -13.77
CA ALA A 836 16.26 18.83 -14.02
C ALA A 836 15.02 19.36 -14.76
N ILE A 837 15.01 20.65 -15.12
CA ILE A 837 13.96 21.32 -15.88
C ILE A 837 14.57 22.35 -16.82
N THR A 838 13.99 22.51 -18.00
CA THR A 838 14.41 23.47 -19.01
C THR A 838 14.04 24.90 -18.59
N PHE A 839 14.98 25.84 -18.69
CA PHE A 839 14.70 27.27 -18.54
C PHE A 839 14.33 27.86 -19.91
N PRO A 840 13.09 28.38 -20.07
CA PRO A 840 12.69 29.02 -21.31
C PRO A 840 13.45 30.33 -21.53
N TYR A 841 13.59 30.73 -22.79
CA TYR A 841 14.07 32.07 -23.15
C TYR A 841 13.07 33.15 -22.74
N SER A 842 11.77 32.87 -22.90
CA SER A 842 10.69 33.72 -22.42
C SER A 842 9.44 32.91 -22.11
N THR A 843 8.53 33.49 -21.35
CA THR A 843 7.23 32.89 -20.97
C THR A 843 6.43 32.42 -22.20
N GLY A 844 6.56 33.10 -23.34
CA GLY A 844 5.86 32.75 -24.58
C GLY A 844 6.31 31.43 -25.23
N GLN A 845 7.43 30.85 -24.78
CA GLN A 845 7.90 29.55 -25.27
C GLN A 845 7.18 28.35 -24.63
N ILE A 846 6.42 28.57 -23.56
CA ILE A 846 5.85 27.47 -22.78
C ILE A 846 4.70 26.80 -23.55
N PRO A 847 4.68 25.46 -23.66
CA PRO A 847 5.65 24.52 -23.08
C PRO A 847 6.92 24.35 -23.94
N ILE A 848 8.08 24.37 -23.28
CA ILE A 848 9.39 24.00 -23.86
C ILE A 848 10.11 23.03 -22.93
N TYR A 849 10.57 21.91 -23.48
CA TYR A 849 11.15 20.78 -22.74
C TYR A 849 12.05 19.95 -23.67
N TYR A 850 12.94 19.12 -23.12
CA TYR A 850 14.00 18.49 -23.92
C TYR A 850 13.55 17.29 -24.78
N ASN A 851 12.59 16.49 -24.30
CA ASN A 851 12.10 15.27 -24.93
C ASN A 851 10.88 15.54 -25.84
N GLN A 852 10.96 16.61 -26.63
CA GLN A 852 9.97 16.93 -27.66
C GLN A 852 10.01 15.93 -28.82
N ARG A 853 8.88 15.73 -29.49
CA ARG A 853 8.81 14.91 -30.72
C ARG A 853 9.39 15.66 -31.91
N LYS A 854 9.87 14.92 -32.91
CA LYS A 854 10.40 15.51 -34.15
C LYS A 854 9.30 16.29 -34.90
N SER A 855 9.63 17.49 -35.36
CA SER A 855 8.78 18.27 -36.25
C SER A 855 8.70 17.61 -37.63
N GLY A 856 7.54 17.68 -38.28
CA GLY A 856 7.38 17.30 -39.70
C GLY A 856 8.18 18.18 -40.66
N ARG A 857 8.66 19.35 -40.21
CA ARG A 857 9.57 20.24 -40.95
C ARG A 857 10.73 20.68 -40.06
N SER A 858 11.88 20.01 -40.15
CA SER A 858 13.03 20.21 -39.25
C SER A 858 13.72 21.59 -39.35
N HIS A 859 13.45 22.37 -40.40
CA HIS A 859 14.07 23.67 -40.65
C HIS A 859 13.04 24.83 -40.68
N GLN A 860 11.82 24.59 -40.21
CA GLN A 860 10.73 25.59 -40.19
C GLN A 860 9.94 25.49 -38.87
N GLY A 861 9.03 26.44 -38.64
CA GLY A 861 8.18 26.45 -37.45
C GLY A 861 8.83 27.10 -36.22
N PHE A 862 9.89 27.88 -36.42
CA PHE A 862 10.52 28.69 -35.38
C PHE A 862 9.66 29.93 -35.06
N TYR A 863 9.74 30.44 -33.82
CA TYR A 863 9.19 31.74 -33.44
C TYR A 863 9.77 32.86 -34.32
N GLN A 864 8.96 33.89 -34.61
CA GLN A 864 9.34 34.98 -35.51
C GLN A 864 10.05 36.15 -34.80
N ASP A 865 9.79 36.30 -33.50
CA ASP A 865 10.16 37.45 -32.67
C ASP A 865 11.21 37.12 -31.61
N ILE A 866 11.38 35.82 -31.30
CA ILE A 866 12.36 35.30 -30.34
C ILE A 866 13.05 34.05 -30.86
N THR A 867 14.15 33.65 -30.22
CA THR A 867 14.75 32.33 -30.46
C THR A 867 13.76 31.21 -30.12
N SER A 868 13.87 30.07 -30.81
CA SER A 868 13.13 28.83 -30.46
C SER A 868 13.94 27.87 -29.59
N LYS A 869 15.18 28.22 -29.26
CA LYS A 869 15.99 27.46 -28.30
C LYS A 869 15.64 27.89 -26.87
N PRO A 870 15.69 26.99 -25.89
CA PRO A 870 15.63 27.39 -24.48
C PRO A 870 16.84 28.25 -24.12
N LEU A 871 16.77 28.98 -23.01
CA LEU A 871 17.92 29.72 -22.49
C LEU A 871 18.94 28.76 -21.87
N TYR A 872 18.47 27.84 -21.02
CA TYR A 872 19.27 26.74 -20.49
C TYR A 872 18.50 25.42 -20.66
N PRO A 873 19.05 24.43 -21.38
CA PRO A 873 18.36 23.17 -21.59
C PRO A 873 18.41 22.28 -20.34
N PHE A 874 17.54 21.27 -20.29
CA PHE A 874 17.67 20.13 -19.37
C PHE A 874 19.10 19.56 -19.36
N GLY A 875 19.62 19.29 -18.17
CA GLY A 875 20.98 18.81 -17.93
C GLY A 875 22.06 19.89 -18.00
N HIS A 876 21.71 21.17 -18.18
CA HIS A 876 22.68 22.27 -18.15
C HIS A 876 23.18 22.55 -16.73
N GLY A 877 24.48 22.75 -16.57
CA GLY A 877 25.12 23.09 -15.32
C GLY A 877 26.64 23.08 -15.49
N LEU A 878 27.26 24.22 -15.21
CA LEU A 878 28.70 24.43 -15.32
C LEU A 878 29.43 23.98 -14.05
N SER A 879 30.74 23.85 -14.17
CA SER A 879 31.66 23.54 -13.08
C SER A 879 32.81 24.55 -13.07
N TYR A 880 33.56 24.63 -11.97
CA TYR A 880 34.85 25.35 -11.93
C TYR A 880 35.99 24.56 -12.56
N THR A 881 35.72 23.36 -13.07
CA THR A 881 36.64 22.57 -13.89
C THR A 881 35.98 22.21 -15.22
N GLU A 882 36.77 21.68 -16.15
CA GLU A 882 36.28 21.23 -17.46
C GLU A 882 36.37 19.72 -17.60
N PHE A 883 35.33 19.14 -18.20
CA PHE A 883 35.24 17.70 -18.47
C PHE A 883 35.20 17.42 -19.98
N GLU A 884 36.19 16.66 -20.44
CA GLU A 884 36.25 16.14 -21.79
C GLU A 884 35.66 14.73 -21.86
N TYR A 885 34.78 14.53 -22.83
CA TYR A 885 34.11 13.25 -23.10
C TYR A 885 34.78 12.57 -24.29
N GLY A 886 35.29 11.36 -24.06
CA GLY A 886 35.82 10.50 -25.11
C GLY A 886 34.72 9.88 -26.00
N ALA A 887 35.11 8.89 -26.79
CA ALA A 887 34.18 8.18 -27.67
C ALA A 887 33.25 7.25 -26.87
N ILE A 888 31.98 7.20 -27.26
CA ILE A 888 31.03 6.21 -26.75
C ILE A 888 31.38 4.85 -27.37
N THR A 889 31.65 3.86 -26.54
CA THR A 889 32.07 2.52 -26.95
C THR A 889 31.02 1.49 -26.51
N PRO A 890 30.16 1.01 -27.42
CA PRO A 890 29.26 -0.09 -27.13
C PRO A 890 29.99 -1.44 -27.25
N SER A 891 29.59 -2.39 -26.43
CA SER A 891 30.04 -3.80 -26.51
C SER A 891 29.68 -4.48 -27.83
N ALA A 892 28.60 -4.04 -28.49
CA ALA A 892 28.21 -4.43 -29.84
C ALA A 892 27.41 -3.30 -30.52
N THR A 893 27.55 -3.15 -31.83
CA THR A 893 26.75 -2.19 -32.64
C THR A 893 25.55 -2.85 -33.31
N VAL A 894 25.46 -4.17 -33.27
CA VAL A 894 24.31 -4.98 -33.70
C VAL A 894 23.97 -5.92 -32.56
N VAL A 895 22.72 -5.95 -32.11
CA VAL A 895 22.26 -6.76 -30.99
C VAL A 895 20.94 -7.46 -31.33
N LYS A 896 20.72 -8.64 -30.77
CA LYS A 896 19.43 -9.35 -30.82
C LYS A 896 18.64 -9.16 -29.53
N ARG A 897 17.32 -9.34 -29.61
CA ARG A 897 16.48 -9.42 -28.40
C ARG A 897 17.03 -10.43 -27.40
N GLY A 898 17.06 -10.03 -26.13
CA GLY A 898 17.58 -10.85 -25.03
C GLY A 898 19.11 -10.86 -24.89
N GLU A 899 19.86 -10.28 -25.83
CA GLU A 899 21.30 -10.05 -25.65
C GLU A 899 21.57 -8.89 -24.69
N LYS A 900 22.78 -8.88 -24.13
CA LYS A 900 23.23 -7.81 -23.24
C LYS A 900 23.95 -6.75 -24.04
N LEU A 901 23.64 -5.48 -23.78
CA LEU A 901 24.35 -4.35 -24.33
C LEU A 901 24.91 -3.50 -23.19
N THR A 902 26.23 -3.45 -23.10
CA THR A 902 26.94 -2.48 -22.27
C THR A 902 27.49 -1.37 -23.14
N VAL A 903 27.43 -0.13 -22.67
CA VAL A 903 27.95 1.05 -23.34
C VAL A 903 28.79 1.86 -22.36
N GLU A 904 29.99 2.26 -22.80
CA GLU A 904 30.94 2.98 -21.96
C GLU A 904 31.36 4.32 -22.57
N VAL A 905 31.64 5.31 -21.72
CA VAL A 905 32.21 6.59 -22.11
C VAL A 905 33.27 7.02 -21.09
N PRO A 906 34.54 7.20 -21.50
CA PRO A 906 35.55 7.79 -20.63
C PRO A 906 35.35 9.31 -20.54
N VAL A 907 35.39 9.83 -19.32
CA VAL A 907 35.29 11.26 -19.01
C VAL A 907 36.53 11.67 -18.23
N THR A 908 37.26 12.64 -18.76
CA THR A 908 38.49 13.17 -18.16
C THR A 908 38.23 14.55 -17.60
N ASN A 909 38.65 14.79 -16.36
CA ASN A 909 38.71 16.13 -15.82
C ASN A 909 40.01 16.79 -16.29
N VAL A 910 39.91 17.72 -17.25
CA VAL A 910 41.07 18.38 -17.88
C VAL A 910 41.43 19.72 -17.24
N GLY A 911 40.64 20.17 -16.26
CA GLY A 911 40.95 21.38 -15.52
C GLY A 911 41.82 21.13 -14.28
N GLU A 912 41.97 22.17 -13.48
CA GLU A 912 42.90 22.21 -12.34
C GLU A 912 42.23 21.91 -10.99
N ARG A 913 40.93 21.62 -10.99
CA ARG A 913 40.15 21.40 -9.77
C ARG A 913 39.42 20.07 -9.82
N ASP A 914 39.37 19.39 -8.68
CA ASP A 914 38.48 18.25 -8.50
C ASP A 914 37.03 18.69 -8.72
N GLY A 915 36.23 17.84 -9.35
CA GLY A 915 34.84 18.14 -9.64
C GLY A 915 34.02 16.87 -9.85
N ALA A 916 32.74 16.94 -9.50
CA ALA A 916 31.80 15.85 -9.78
C ALA A 916 31.09 16.13 -11.10
N GLU A 917 31.03 15.12 -11.97
CA GLU A 917 30.32 15.20 -13.25
C GLU A 917 29.20 14.17 -13.29
N THR A 918 28.04 14.60 -13.78
CA THR A 918 26.88 13.74 -14.04
C THR A 918 26.80 13.42 -15.52
N VAL A 919 26.97 12.15 -15.87
CA VAL A 919 26.77 11.64 -17.22
C VAL A 919 25.31 11.25 -17.42
N LEU A 920 24.62 11.96 -18.32
CA LEU A 920 23.22 11.71 -18.70
C LEU A 920 23.17 10.89 -19.99
N TRP A 921 22.59 9.68 -19.92
CA TRP A 921 22.47 8.75 -21.05
C TRP A 921 21.08 8.83 -21.66
N PHE A 922 21.03 9.29 -22.90
CA PHE A 922 19.79 9.40 -23.66
C PHE A 922 19.71 8.34 -24.76
N ILE A 923 18.49 7.90 -25.06
CA ILE A 923 18.17 7.05 -26.20
C ILE A 923 17.26 7.82 -27.16
N SER A 924 17.53 7.67 -28.46
CA SER A 924 16.69 8.16 -29.54
C SER A 924 16.32 6.98 -30.43
N ASP A 925 15.02 6.77 -30.60
CA ASP A 925 14.46 5.88 -31.61
C ASP A 925 14.00 6.76 -32.80
N PRO A 926 14.76 6.76 -33.91
CA PRO A 926 14.50 7.62 -35.05
C PRO A 926 13.34 7.14 -35.93
N TYR A 927 12.99 5.85 -35.91
CA TYR A 927 12.12 5.20 -36.88
C TYR A 927 11.24 4.16 -36.18
N SER A 928 10.03 4.56 -35.85
CA SER A 928 9.12 3.78 -35.01
C SER A 928 7.69 3.85 -35.52
N SER A 929 6.86 2.88 -35.14
CA SER A 929 5.42 2.90 -35.46
C SER A 929 4.66 4.04 -34.77
N ILE A 930 5.14 4.48 -33.60
CA ILE A 930 4.64 5.63 -32.85
C ILE A 930 5.78 6.63 -32.72
N THR A 931 5.60 7.86 -33.23
CA THR A 931 6.67 8.88 -33.21
C THR A 931 7.30 9.01 -31.82
N ARG A 932 8.62 8.95 -31.71
CA ARG A 932 9.31 9.04 -30.41
C ARG A 932 9.90 10.44 -30.18
N PRO A 933 10.16 10.83 -28.92
CA PRO A 933 10.95 12.01 -28.61
C PRO A 933 12.30 12.02 -29.33
N VAL A 934 12.84 13.21 -29.60
CA VAL A 934 14.17 13.37 -30.21
C VAL A 934 15.26 12.69 -29.41
N LYS A 935 15.10 12.63 -28.08
CA LYS A 935 15.90 11.85 -27.13
C LYS A 935 15.12 11.70 -25.81
N GLU A 936 15.35 10.61 -25.10
CA GLU A 936 14.76 10.33 -23.78
C GLU A 936 15.86 9.88 -22.82
N LEU A 937 15.90 10.43 -21.61
CA LEU A 937 16.81 9.99 -20.56
C LEU A 937 16.41 8.58 -20.11
N LYS A 938 17.38 7.67 -20.05
CA LYS A 938 17.16 6.29 -19.57
C LYS A 938 18.07 5.90 -18.42
N PHE A 939 19.18 6.62 -18.25
CA PHE A 939 20.13 6.36 -17.18
C PHE A 939 20.98 7.59 -16.88
N PHE A 940 21.46 7.71 -15.64
CA PHE A 940 22.47 8.69 -15.27
C PHE A 940 23.37 8.14 -14.18
N ASP A 941 24.58 8.66 -14.11
CA ASP A 941 25.54 8.36 -13.04
C ASP A 941 26.38 9.61 -12.75
N LYS A 942 26.72 9.82 -11.49
CA LYS A 942 27.48 10.98 -11.01
C LYS A 942 28.69 10.52 -10.24
N GLN A 943 29.88 10.96 -10.66
CA GLN A 943 31.13 10.58 -10.00
C GLN A 943 32.03 11.79 -9.80
N LEU A 944 32.77 11.79 -8.68
CA LEU A 944 33.89 12.69 -8.46
C LEU A 944 35.08 12.26 -9.33
N ILE A 945 35.62 13.21 -10.10
CA ILE A 945 36.79 13.04 -10.95
C ILE A 945 37.84 14.06 -10.49
N LYS A 946 38.99 13.58 -10.01
CA LYS A 946 40.09 14.47 -9.61
C LYS A 946 40.69 15.17 -10.83
N ALA A 947 41.32 16.32 -10.62
CA ALA A 947 42.03 17.02 -11.69
C ALA A 947 43.05 16.09 -12.39
N GLY A 948 42.97 15.99 -13.72
CA GLY A 948 43.81 15.12 -14.54
C GLY A 948 43.39 13.64 -14.60
N ASP A 949 42.45 13.19 -13.77
CA ASP A 949 41.98 11.80 -13.78
C ASP A 949 40.91 11.56 -14.85
N THR A 950 40.82 10.30 -15.31
CA THR A 950 39.74 9.80 -16.17
C THR A 950 38.90 8.77 -15.42
N LYS A 951 37.57 8.87 -15.54
CA LYS A 951 36.61 7.85 -15.09
C LYS A 951 35.87 7.27 -16.29
N VAL A 952 35.64 5.96 -16.29
CA VAL A 952 34.82 5.29 -17.30
C VAL A 952 33.43 5.11 -16.73
N PHE A 953 32.46 5.80 -17.34
CA PHE A 953 31.05 5.64 -17.02
C PHE A 953 30.47 4.54 -17.87
N ARG A 954 29.58 3.74 -17.28
CA ARG A 954 29.02 2.53 -17.89
C ARG A 954 27.51 2.51 -17.76
N PHE A 955 26.83 2.22 -18.87
CA PHE A 955 25.40 1.97 -18.93
C PHE A 955 25.17 0.53 -19.40
N ASP A 956 24.60 -0.30 -18.52
CA ASP A 956 24.10 -1.63 -18.88
C ASP A 956 22.65 -1.48 -19.35
N VAL A 957 22.48 -1.50 -20.67
CA VAL A 957 21.21 -1.28 -21.35
C VAL A 957 20.36 -2.54 -21.27
N ASP A 958 19.16 -2.39 -20.70
CA ASP A 958 18.11 -3.38 -20.82
C ASP A 958 17.31 -3.06 -22.08
N LEU A 959 17.45 -3.87 -23.12
CA LEU A 959 16.85 -3.59 -24.44
C LEU A 959 15.32 -3.43 -24.36
N GLU A 960 14.62 -4.23 -23.55
CA GLU A 960 13.16 -4.16 -23.44
C GLU A 960 12.71 -2.92 -22.64
N ARG A 961 13.44 -2.57 -21.58
CA ARG A 961 13.13 -1.40 -20.75
C ARG A 961 13.51 -0.08 -21.43
N ASP A 962 14.71 -0.01 -21.99
CA ASP A 962 15.38 1.23 -22.37
C ASP A 962 15.15 1.59 -23.84
N PHE A 963 15.12 0.61 -24.75
CA PHE A 963 14.75 0.82 -26.17
C PHE A 963 13.24 0.66 -26.38
N GLY A 964 12.58 -0.18 -25.58
CA GLY A 964 11.14 -0.40 -25.68
C GLY A 964 10.31 0.80 -25.22
N PHE A 965 9.11 0.91 -25.78
CA PHE A 965 8.13 1.93 -25.44
C PHE A 965 6.73 1.33 -25.36
N VAL A 966 5.74 2.17 -25.02
CA VAL A 966 4.37 1.72 -24.72
C VAL A 966 3.37 2.23 -25.76
N ASP A 967 2.34 1.42 -26.03
CA ASP A 967 1.17 1.86 -26.80
C ASP A 967 0.19 2.68 -25.93
N GLU A 968 -0.89 3.15 -26.54
CA GLU A 968 -1.95 3.92 -25.87
C GLU A 968 -2.69 3.15 -24.75
N ASN A 969 -2.46 1.84 -24.65
CA ASN A 969 -3.02 0.98 -23.61
C ASN A 969 -2.01 0.63 -22.53
N GLY A 970 -0.78 1.15 -22.60
CA GLY A 970 0.32 0.88 -21.67
C GLY A 970 0.99 -0.48 -21.88
N LYS A 971 0.79 -1.13 -23.03
CA LYS A 971 1.50 -2.38 -23.37
C LYS A 971 2.89 -2.00 -23.88
N ARG A 972 3.93 -2.46 -23.17
CA ARG A 972 5.31 -2.30 -23.61
C ARG A 972 5.62 -3.23 -24.78
N PHE A 973 6.33 -2.71 -25.77
CA PHE A 973 6.87 -3.46 -26.89
C PHE A 973 8.18 -2.84 -27.36
N LEU A 974 8.92 -3.61 -28.13
CA LEU A 974 10.22 -3.25 -28.69
C LEU A 974 10.20 -3.57 -30.19
N GLU A 975 10.68 -2.65 -31.01
CA GLU A 975 10.73 -2.79 -32.47
C GLU A 975 12.17 -3.02 -32.92
N ALA A 976 12.40 -3.91 -33.89
CA ALA A 976 13.71 -3.99 -34.52
C ALA A 976 13.98 -2.72 -35.32
N GLY A 977 15.21 -2.22 -35.33
CA GLY A 977 15.54 -0.97 -35.98
C GLY A 977 16.82 -0.31 -35.50
N GLU A 978 17.06 0.90 -35.98
CA GLU A 978 18.17 1.73 -35.54
C GLU A 978 17.84 2.43 -34.22
N TYR A 979 18.77 2.45 -33.29
CA TYR A 979 18.71 3.23 -32.06
C TYR A 979 19.97 4.07 -31.93
N TYR A 980 19.86 5.27 -31.35
CA TYR A 980 21.02 6.09 -31.00
C TYR A 980 21.13 6.23 -29.49
N ILE A 981 22.31 5.91 -28.97
CA ILE A 981 22.68 6.19 -27.57
C ILE A 981 23.52 7.45 -27.56
N MET A 982 23.14 8.42 -26.73
CA MET A 982 23.68 9.78 -26.75
C MET A 982 24.13 10.20 -25.36
N VAL A 983 25.29 10.86 -25.30
CA VAL A 983 25.85 11.49 -24.11
C VAL A 983 26.47 12.82 -24.54
N LYS A 984 26.06 13.93 -23.93
CA LYS A 984 26.48 15.28 -24.32
C LYS A 984 26.27 15.51 -25.84
N ASP A 985 27.33 15.77 -26.58
CA ASP A 985 27.38 15.96 -28.04
C ASP A 985 27.73 14.67 -28.82
N ARG A 986 28.04 13.58 -28.10
CA ARG A 986 28.41 12.28 -28.68
C ARG A 986 27.18 11.42 -28.91
N LYS A 987 27.19 10.63 -29.98
CA LYS A 987 26.18 9.61 -30.27
C LYS A 987 26.80 8.38 -30.92
N VAL A 988 26.26 7.20 -30.61
CA VAL A 988 26.60 5.94 -31.29
C VAL A 988 25.32 5.26 -31.77
N LYS A 989 25.40 4.62 -32.94
CA LYS A 989 24.30 3.85 -33.52
C LYS A 989 24.36 2.41 -33.04
N ILE A 990 23.22 1.87 -32.65
CA ILE A 990 22.98 0.46 -32.33
C ILE A 990 21.87 -0.04 -33.26
N GLU A 991 22.06 -1.19 -33.88
CA GLU A 991 21.05 -1.85 -34.70
C GLU A 991 20.47 -3.03 -33.91
N LEU A 992 19.18 -2.97 -33.59
CA LEU A 992 18.46 -4.08 -32.98
C LEU A 992 17.84 -4.94 -34.08
N VAL A 993 18.18 -6.23 -34.10
CA VAL A 993 17.62 -7.22 -35.02
C VAL A 993 16.83 -8.27 -34.24
N ASP A 994 15.85 -8.89 -34.89
CA ASP A 994 15.03 -9.96 -34.28
C ASP A 994 15.78 -11.29 -34.11
#